data_AF-A0A7R9Q8J0-F1
#
_entry.id   AF-A0A7R9Q8J0-F1
#
_cell.length_a   1.000
_cell.length_b   1.000
_cell.length_c   1.000
_cell.angle_alpha   90.00
_cell.angle_beta   90.00
_cell.angle_gamma   90.00
#
_symmetry.space_group_name_H-M   'P 1'
#
loop_
_entity.id
_entity.type
_entity.pdbx_description
1 polymer ?
#
loop_
_entity_poly.entity_id
_entity_poly.type
_entity_poly.pdbx_seq_one_letter_code
_entity_poly.pdbx_strand_id
1 'polypeptide(L)'
;KVHGKVVPADGPNFAYTRVEPIGVCGQIIAWNFPIGLTAGKLAPALATGNTLVIKPAEQTPLTALYIAALIKEAGFPPGVVNVVPGYGHTAGAALTEHMDVDKIAFTGSTEVGKLIQIATGKSNMKRVTLETGGKSPLIIFEDADIDEAVAVAHETVFLNQGQTCCASTRLYVQDSIYDQFVHKAVELAQKRVVGDPYAADTQHGPQIDNKQFDRVLELIESGCKEGAKLLVGGKRWGTKGYFIEPTVFGDVSEDMRIGKEEIFGPVQSIFKFKTLEEVIDWCNHTTYGLAAGAFTKDIDRALVLTEALEAGSVWINTFLAFRPQTPFGGYKQSGLGRELGEEGLHEYLEVKTVFNFNMHRNPEIKYTQLFINNEFVNSSGGKQFESKNPTTDEVICKIYEGDKPDIDRAVQAARHAFKYDNTWRTIDASDRGQLLYKLAELVERDCDHLAALESLDTGKHFKQTRKQCLWAVDVLRYYAGWADKIQGNTIPTDGKLMAYTRFAPIGVCGLILPFTVSLYSACLKLSSALTCGNTVVIKPSEHATLSVLHLAKLIKEAGFPPGVVNVVPGFGRTAGAALASHMDVDHISFSGSTEVGKLIQTMAGQSNMKRVTLKLGGNSPLVVCEDADMELAAMHANKSCFENAGQYNCSAGRVYVHEHIYDKFVLRVVELAKNWTIGDPFDERTKHCPQIDANHFNHVMKYIEVGVKEGAHLLAGGKRSRTKGF
;
A
#
# COMPACT_ATOMS: atom_id res chain seq x y z
N LYS A 1 -7.67 21.39 6.25
CA LYS A 1 -8.07 20.21 7.07
C LYS A 1 -7.23 19.06 6.57
N VAL A 2 -6.27 18.56 7.36
CA VAL A 2 -5.36 17.48 6.94
C VAL A 2 -6.17 16.21 6.69
N HIS A 3 -6.09 15.65 5.48
CA HIS A 3 -6.90 14.50 5.08
C HIS A 3 -6.08 13.40 4.44
N GLY A 4 -6.63 12.18 4.50
CA GLY A 4 -6.15 11.06 3.71
C GLY A 4 -6.32 11.26 2.20
N LYS A 5 -5.67 10.42 1.42
CA LYS A 5 -5.74 10.43 -0.06
C LYS A 5 -6.21 9.06 -0.53
N VAL A 6 -7.09 9.01 -1.54
CA VAL A 6 -7.33 7.77 -2.29
C VAL A 6 -6.10 7.52 -3.16
N VAL A 7 -5.56 6.30 -3.12
CA VAL A 7 -4.32 5.94 -3.81
C VAL A 7 -4.66 4.94 -4.92
N PRO A 8 -4.24 5.19 -6.18
CA PRO A 8 -4.35 4.19 -7.22
C PRO A 8 -3.44 3.00 -6.87
N ALA A 9 -4.04 1.82 -6.71
CA ALA A 9 -3.34 0.56 -6.44
C ALA A 9 -3.77 -0.49 -7.49
N ASP A 10 -2.82 -1.29 -7.95
CA ASP A 10 -3.10 -2.32 -8.95
C ASP A 10 -4.05 -3.41 -8.41
N GLY A 11 -4.85 -3.97 -9.31
CA GLY A 11 -5.86 -4.99 -9.00
C GLY A 11 -7.19 -4.41 -8.48
N PRO A 12 -8.15 -5.27 -8.08
CA PRO A 12 -9.48 -4.85 -7.61
C PRO A 12 -9.46 -4.33 -6.16
N ASN A 13 -8.49 -3.48 -5.82
CA ASN A 13 -8.29 -2.93 -4.49
C ASN A 13 -8.78 -1.48 -4.42
N PHE A 14 -9.55 -1.15 -3.39
CA PHE A 14 -9.78 0.24 -3.02
C PHE A 14 -8.78 0.63 -1.92
N ALA A 15 -7.78 1.43 -2.27
CA ALA A 15 -6.74 1.89 -1.34
C ALA A 15 -6.91 3.36 -1.00
N TYR A 16 -6.78 3.69 0.29
CA TYR A 16 -6.76 5.06 0.76
C TYR A 16 -5.87 5.21 1.99
N THR A 17 -5.30 6.39 2.19
CA THR A 17 -4.58 6.71 3.43
C THR A 17 -5.52 7.34 4.45
N ARG A 18 -5.19 7.19 5.73
CA ARG A 18 -5.70 7.97 6.86
C ARG A 18 -4.53 8.67 7.52
N VAL A 19 -4.80 9.83 8.10
CA VAL A 19 -3.81 10.58 8.85
C VAL A 19 -4.26 10.57 10.32
N GLU A 20 -3.41 10.08 11.21
CA GLU A 20 -3.72 9.80 12.62
C GLU A 20 -2.70 10.49 13.55
N PRO A 21 -3.04 10.82 14.81
CA PRO A 21 -2.05 11.34 15.77
C PRO A 21 -0.91 10.35 16.01
N ILE A 22 0.29 10.87 16.31
CA ILE A 22 1.46 10.05 16.65
C ILE A 22 1.32 9.39 18.02
N GLY A 23 0.78 10.10 19.03
CA GLY A 23 0.63 9.59 20.39
C GLY A 23 1.05 10.59 21.48
N VAL A 24 2.01 10.21 22.32
CA VAL A 24 2.55 11.01 23.42
C VAL A 24 3.77 11.80 22.96
N CYS A 25 3.73 13.12 23.11
CA CYS A 25 4.78 14.04 22.67
C CYS A 25 5.52 14.66 23.86
N GLY A 26 6.82 14.41 23.98
CA GLY A 26 7.70 15.17 24.86
C GLY A 26 8.13 16.48 24.20
N GLN A 27 7.98 17.60 24.91
CA GLN A 27 8.33 18.92 24.37
C GLN A 27 9.29 19.64 25.31
N ILE A 28 10.43 20.05 24.79
CA ILE A 28 11.49 20.69 25.56
C ILE A 28 11.74 22.07 24.96
N ILE A 29 11.55 23.13 25.74
CA ILE A 29 11.57 24.51 25.25
C ILE A 29 12.70 25.34 25.87
N ALA A 30 13.23 26.27 25.07
CA ALA A 30 14.24 27.24 25.48
C ALA A 30 13.64 28.37 26.33
N TRP A 31 14.53 29.18 26.90
CA TRP A 31 14.18 30.22 27.88
C TRP A 31 13.82 31.57 27.27
N ASN A 32 14.16 31.83 26.02
CA ASN A 32 14.17 33.16 25.42
C ASN A 32 12.79 33.70 25.03
N PHE A 33 11.85 32.82 24.67
CA PHE A 33 10.44 33.17 24.43
C PHE A 33 9.52 32.19 25.16
N PRO A 34 9.52 32.14 26.51
CA PRO A 34 8.96 31.02 27.24
C PRO A 34 7.44 30.88 27.03
N ILE A 35 6.71 31.98 26.92
CA ILE A 35 5.27 31.97 26.60
C ILE A 35 5.04 31.51 25.15
N GLY A 36 5.74 32.12 24.19
CA GLY A 36 5.59 31.84 22.76
C GLY A 36 5.95 30.40 22.41
N LEU A 37 7.07 29.89 22.94
CA LEU A 37 7.51 28.51 22.74
C LEU A 37 6.56 27.50 23.40
N THR A 38 6.06 27.79 24.60
CA THR A 38 5.04 26.93 25.24
C THR A 38 3.80 26.84 24.36
N ALA A 39 3.27 27.97 23.89
CA ALA A 39 2.10 28.01 23.03
C ALA A 39 2.33 27.32 21.67
N GLY A 40 3.47 27.60 21.02
CA GLY A 40 3.85 27.04 19.72
C GLY A 40 4.06 25.53 19.74
N LYS A 41 4.43 24.97 20.90
CA LYS A 41 4.55 23.53 21.12
C LYS A 41 3.21 22.88 21.46
N LEU A 42 2.41 23.51 22.33
CA LEU A 42 1.08 23.01 22.71
C LEU A 42 0.10 22.94 21.52
N ALA A 43 -0.02 24.03 20.77
CA ALA A 43 -1.07 24.21 19.79
C ALA A 43 -1.10 23.12 18.69
N PRO A 44 0.00 22.86 17.94
CA PRO A 44 -0.03 21.88 16.84
C PRO A 44 -0.23 20.45 17.33
N ALA A 45 0.36 20.08 18.47
CA ALA A 45 0.23 18.75 19.06
C ALA A 45 -1.20 18.47 19.53
N LEU A 46 -1.82 19.42 20.24
CA LEU A 46 -3.22 19.29 20.67
C LEU A 46 -4.19 19.29 19.49
N ALA A 47 -3.97 20.16 18.49
CA ALA A 47 -4.81 20.25 17.30
C ALA A 47 -4.83 18.95 16.46
N THR A 48 -3.75 18.17 16.53
CA THR A 48 -3.59 16.89 15.83
C THR A 48 -4.05 15.69 16.66
N GLY A 49 -4.47 15.89 17.92
CA GLY A 49 -5.00 14.85 18.79
C GLY A 49 -3.94 14.13 19.64
N ASN A 50 -2.76 14.71 19.81
CA ASN A 50 -1.69 14.16 20.65
C ASN A 50 -1.84 14.61 22.11
N THR A 51 -1.18 13.88 23.02
CA THR A 51 -1.01 14.29 24.42
C THR A 51 0.44 14.68 24.66
N LEU A 52 0.73 15.48 25.70
CA LEU A 52 2.08 16.05 25.86
C LEU A 52 2.60 16.13 27.29
N VAL A 53 3.93 16.05 27.37
CA VAL A 53 4.73 16.35 28.55
C VAL A 53 5.72 17.46 28.18
N ILE A 54 5.59 18.63 28.81
CA ILE A 54 6.40 19.81 28.53
C ILE A 54 7.43 20.02 29.64
N LYS A 55 8.70 20.12 29.25
CA LYS A 55 9.80 20.54 30.11
C LYS A 55 10.21 21.98 29.75
N PRO A 56 9.88 22.98 30.57
CA PRO A 56 10.37 24.34 30.36
C PRO A 56 11.86 24.46 30.69
N ALA A 57 12.53 25.48 30.15
CA ALA A 57 13.88 25.83 30.56
C ALA A 57 13.94 26.15 32.06
N GLU A 58 15.02 25.74 32.73
CA GLU A 58 15.20 25.93 34.17
C GLU A 58 15.26 27.41 34.58
N GLN A 59 15.64 28.30 33.66
CA GLN A 59 15.67 29.74 33.88
C GLN A 59 14.27 30.37 33.92
N THR A 60 13.30 29.81 33.17
CA THR A 60 11.98 30.45 32.95
C THR A 60 10.77 29.52 33.11
N PRO A 61 10.67 28.71 34.19
CA PRO A 61 9.58 27.73 34.35
C PRO A 61 8.22 28.34 34.72
N LEU A 62 8.21 29.56 35.28
CA LEU A 62 7.02 30.13 35.94
C LEU A 62 5.86 30.36 34.97
N THR A 63 6.12 30.86 33.76
CA THR A 63 5.07 31.13 32.78
C THR A 63 4.47 29.84 32.22
N ALA A 64 5.28 28.81 31.99
CA ALA A 64 4.79 27.49 31.58
C ALA A 64 3.89 26.85 32.66
N LEU A 65 4.26 26.98 33.94
CA LEU A 65 3.43 26.52 35.06
C LEU A 65 2.11 27.31 35.17
N TYR A 66 2.15 28.62 34.95
CA TYR A 66 0.93 29.44 34.94
C TYR A 66 0.02 29.08 33.77
N ILE A 67 0.58 28.85 32.57
CA ILE A 67 -0.17 28.32 31.42
C ILE A 67 -0.79 26.96 31.75
N ALA A 68 -0.11 26.07 32.47
CA ALA A 68 -0.68 24.80 32.91
C ALA A 68 -1.93 25.00 33.81
N ALA A 69 -1.92 26.01 34.68
CA ALA A 69 -3.09 26.37 35.49
C ALA A 69 -4.26 26.86 34.60
N LEU A 70 -3.97 27.67 33.58
CA LEU A 70 -4.96 28.13 32.60
C LEU A 70 -5.52 27.00 31.74
N ILE A 71 -4.70 26.01 31.37
CA ILE A 71 -5.15 24.81 30.64
C ILE A 71 -6.15 24.00 31.47
N LYS A 72 -5.88 23.86 32.77
CA LYS A 72 -6.81 23.24 33.71
C LYS A 72 -8.11 24.02 33.82
N GLU A 73 -8.03 25.34 33.93
CA GLU A 73 -9.20 26.24 33.97
C GLU A 73 -10.04 26.14 32.68
N ALA A 74 -9.37 26.04 31.52
CA ALA A 74 -10.01 25.89 30.22
C ALA A 74 -10.71 24.54 30.00
N GLY A 75 -10.55 23.57 30.91
CA GLY A 75 -11.29 22.31 30.88
C GLY A 75 -10.68 21.20 30.02
N PHE A 76 -9.38 21.27 29.70
CA PHE A 76 -8.70 20.14 29.05
C PHE A 76 -8.76 18.89 29.92
N PRO A 77 -8.99 17.68 29.34
CA PRO A 77 -9.07 16.46 30.13
C PRO A 77 -7.79 16.17 30.93
N PRO A 78 -7.90 15.62 32.15
CA PRO A 78 -6.73 15.24 32.95
C PRO A 78 -5.76 14.33 32.17
N GLY A 79 -4.47 14.65 32.24
CA GLY A 79 -3.40 13.88 31.58
C GLY A 79 -3.09 14.30 30.15
N VAL A 80 -3.94 15.10 29.48
CA VAL A 80 -3.67 15.56 28.11
C VAL A 80 -2.44 16.47 28.04
N VAL A 81 -2.28 17.36 29.01
CA VAL A 81 -1.11 18.24 29.15
C VAL A 81 -0.48 18.06 30.52
N ASN A 82 0.83 17.82 30.53
CA ASN A 82 1.63 17.68 31.74
C ASN A 82 2.83 18.64 31.65
N VAL A 83 3.14 19.40 32.69
CA VAL A 83 4.28 20.33 32.71
C VAL A 83 5.20 19.96 33.86
N VAL A 84 6.46 19.65 33.53
CA VAL A 84 7.46 19.14 34.47
C VAL A 84 8.72 20.00 34.39
N PRO A 85 8.86 21.02 35.26
CA PRO A 85 10.10 21.76 35.40
C PRO A 85 11.24 20.85 35.90
N GLY A 86 12.45 21.12 35.44
CA GLY A 86 13.64 20.39 35.86
C GLY A 86 14.88 20.81 35.07
N TYR A 87 16.01 20.14 35.29
CA TYR A 87 17.24 20.41 34.53
C TYR A 87 17.29 19.59 33.23
N GLY A 88 18.08 20.05 32.25
CA GLY A 88 18.26 19.34 30.98
C GLY A 88 18.77 17.90 31.16
N HIS A 89 19.81 17.70 31.97
CA HIS A 89 20.44 16.40 32.19
C HIS A 89 19.63 15.43 33.07
N THR A 90 18.57 15.91 33.73
CA THR A 90 17.66 15.07 34.53
C THR A 90 16.31 14.93 33.84
N ALA A 91 15.43 15.92 33.97
CA ALA A 91 14.08 15.87 33.43
C ALA A 91 14.07 15.82 31.89
N GLY A 92 14.94 16.59 31.22
CA GLY A 92 15.02 16.61 29.75
C GLY A 92 15.52 15.28 29.17
N ALA A 93 16.60 14.74 29.74
CA ALA A 93 17.17 13.45 29.34
C ALA A 93 16.17 12.31 29.58
N ALA A 94 15.57 12.23 30.78
CA ALA A 94 14.58 11.21 31.10
C ALA A 94 13.37 11.25 30.15
N LEU A 95 12.86 12.44 29.83
CA LEU A 95 11.77 12.60 28.87
C LEU A 95 12.17 12.14 27.46
N THR A 96 13.39 12.46 27.04
CA THR A 96 13.91 12.10 25.72
C THR A 96 14.13 10.59 25.57
N GLU A 97 14.60 9.93 26.64
CA GLU A 97 14.92 8.49 26.66
C GLU A 97 13.70 7.60 26.93
N HIS A 98 12.59 8.18 27.40
CA HIS A 98 11.40 7.42 27.79
C HIS A 98 10.83 6.57 26.65
N MET A 99 10.54 5.29 26.91
CA MET A 99 10.09 4.33 25.88
C MET A 99 8.66 4.53 25.42
N ASP A 100 7.81 5.10 26.28
CA ASP A 100 6.39 5.38 25.97
C ASP A 100 6.14 6.79 25.41
N VAL A 101 7.20 7.53 25.05
CA VAL A 101 7.08 8.81 24.35
C VAL A 101 7.30 8.56 22.86
N ASP A 102 6.35 8.95 22.03
CA ASP A 102 6.34 8.65 20.59
C ASP A 102 7.04 9.74 19.75
N LYS A 103 7.16 10.95 20.30
CA LYS A 103 7.81 12.10 19.65
C LYS A 103 8.52 13.03 20.63
N ILE A 104 9.65 13.59 20.21
CA ILE A 104 10.29 14.75 20.86
C ILE A 104 10.22 15.98 19.94
N ALA A 105 9.79 17.11 20.49
CA ALA A 105 9.93 18.42 19.87
C ALA A 105 10.80 19.32 20.75
N PHE A 106 11.95 19.74 20.24
CA PHE A 106 12.95 20.48 21.00
C PHE A 106 13.26 21.82 20.36
N THR A 107 13.32 22.87 21.19
CA THR A 107 13.93 24.15 20.82
C THR A 107 15.06 24.48 21.78
N GLY A 108 16.27 24.74 21.25
CA GLY A 108 17.44 25.07 22.06
C GLY A 108 18.76 24.98 21.28
N SER A 109 19.88 24.67 21.94
CA SER A 109 21.18 24.67 21.26
C SER A 109 21.36 23.46 20.33
N THR A 110 22.15 23.63 19.28
CA THR A 110 22.52 22.56 18.33
C THR A 110 23.19 21.37 19.02
N GLU A 111 24.02 21.63 20.04
CA GLU A 111 24.70 20.59 20.81
C GLU A 111 23.71 19.68 21.56
N VAL A 112 22.71 20.28 22.22
CA VAL A 112 21.65 19.51 22.90
C VAL A 112 20.76 18.80 21.90
N GLY A 113 20.46 19.43 20.74
CA GLY A 113 19.74 18.77 19.65
C GLY A 113 20.43 17.48 19.18
N LYS A 114 21.76 17.47 19.07
CA LYS A 114 22.54 16.26 18.75
C LYS A 114 22.43 15.20 19.84
N LEU A 115 22.50 15.59 21.12
CA LEU A 115 22.32 14.67 22.25
C LEU A 115 20.93 14.04 22.25
N ILE A 116 19.90 14.82 21.91
CA ILE A 116 18.53 14.32 21.80
C ILE A 116 18.43 13.26 20.70
N GLN A 117 18.98 13.50 19.50
CA GLN A 117 18.97 12.47 18.44
C GLN A 117 19.69 11.19 18.85
N ILE A 118 20.82 11.31 19.55
CA ILE A 118 21.55 10.13 20.06
C ILE A 118 20.68 9.36 21.06
N ALA A 119 20.00 10.05 21.98
CA ALA A 119 19.13 9.44 22.97
C ALA A 119 17.87 8.80 22.35
N THR A 120 17.25 9.43 21.35
CA THR A 120 16.10 8.85 20.64
C THR A 120 16.50 7.64 19.80
N GLY A 121 17.66 7.70 19.12
CA GLY A 121 18.22 6.56 18.39
C GLY A 121 18.59 5.37 19.28
N LYS A 122 19.04 5.62 20.51
CA LYS A 122 19.32 4.57 21.51
C LYS A 122 18.09 3.98 22.20
N SER A 123 16.95 4.68 22.17
CA SER A 123 15.71 4.25 22.84
C SER A 123 14.76 3.58 21.84
N ASN A 124 13.62 4.19 21.54
CA ASN A 124 12.55 3.63 20.70
C ASN A 124 12.52 4.21 19.27
N MET A 125 13.56 4.94 18.85
CA MET A 125 13.61 5.63 17.55
C MET A 125 12.43 6.59 17.31
N LYS A 126 11.89 7.19 18.39
CA LYS A 126 10.83 8.20 18.34
C LYS A 126 11.17 9.36 17.40
N ARG A 127 10.14 9.94 16.77
CA ARG A 127 10.32 11.08 15.85
C ARG A 127 10.86 12.29 16.59
N VAL A 128 11.69 13.08 15.91
CA VAL A 128 12.30 14.28 16.51
C VAL A 128 12.13 15.48 15.59
N THR A 129 11.55 16.56 16.10
CA THR A 129 11.60 17.90 15.49
C THR A 129 12.56 18.75 16.32
N LEU A 130 13.53 19.37 15.65
CA LEU A 130 14.57 20.18 16.27
C LEU A 130 14.54 21.58 15.68
N GLU A 131 14.42 22.57 16.54
CA GLU A 131 14.61 23.98 16.22
C GLU A 131 15.83 24.48 16.99
N THR A 132 16.95 24.66 16.30
CA THR A 132 18.24 24.95 16.94
C THR A 132 18.81 26.30 16.54
N GLY A 133 20.09 26.54 16.86
CA GLY A 133 20.73 27.85 16.71
C GLY A 133 20.68 28.39 15.29
N GLY A 134 20.79 29.71 15.17
CA GLY A 134 20.76 30.41 13.91
C GLY A 134 21.66 31.64 13.94
N LYS A 135 22.57 31.74 12.97
CA LYS A 135 23.33 32.97 12.73
C LYS A 135 22.80 33.65 11.48
N SER A 136 21.58 34.18 11.59
CA SER A 136 20.79 34.63 10.44
C SER A 136 21.42 35.81 9.69
N PRO A 137 21.60 35.70 8.36
CA PRO A 137 22.09 36.81 7.56
C PRO A 137 20.97 37.81 7.20
N LEU A 138 21.32 39.07 7.11
CA LEU A 138 20.49 40.14 6.55
C LEU A 138 21.32 40.94 5.55
N ILE A 139 20.86 41.02 4.31
CA ILE A 139 21.61 41.62 3.19
C ILE A 139 20.96 42.95 2.80
N ILE A 140 21.72 44.04 2.78
CA ILE A 140 21.24 45.37 2.43
C ILE A 140 21.91 45.82 1.14
N PHE A 141 21.12 45.88 0.05
CA PHE A 141 21.59 46.37 -1.24
C PHE A 141 21.47 47.90 -1.32
N GLU A 142 22.25 48.49 -2.22
CA GLU A 142 22.33 49.94 -2.43
C GLU A 142 21.02 50.60 -2.88
N ASP A 143 20.13 49.81 -3.48
CA ASP A 143 18.81 50.27 -3.94
C ASP A 143 17.74 50.23 -2.83
N ALA A 144 18.06 49.66 -1.67
CA ALA A 144 17.17 49.63 -0.51
C ALA A 144 16.86 51.04 0.01
N ASP A 145 15.71 51.17 0.70
CA ASP A 145 15.51 52.31 1.59
C ASP A 145 16.44 52.15 2.80
N ILE A 146 17.49 52.98 2.87
CA ILE A 146 18.52 52.84 3.90
C ILE A 146 17.99 53.15 5.31
N ASP A 147 17.02 54.05 5.44
CA ASP A 147 16.47 54.42 6.75
C ASP A 147 15.62 53.28 7.30
N GLU A 148 14.79 52.68 6.44
CA GLU A 148 14.01 51.49 6.79
C GLU A 148 14.91 50.28 7.08
N ALA A 149 15.90 50.03 6.21
CA ALA A 149 16.83 48.91 6.36
C ALA A 149 17.64 48.98 7.66
N VAL A 150 18.16 50.16 8.02
CA VAL A 150 18.91 50.36 9.28
C VAL A 150 17.99 50.18 10.49
N ALA A 151 16.78 50.72 10.44
CA ALA A 151 15.82 50.58 11.55
C ALA A 151 15.44 49.11 11.77
N VAL A 152 15.16 48.37 10.71
CA VAL A 152 14.87 46.93 10.80
C VAL A 152 16.08 46.17 11.32
N ALA A 153 17.27 46.34 10.72
CA ALA A 153 18.47 45.64 11.14
C ALA A 153 18.85 45.92 12.61
N HIS A 154 18.58 47.13 13.10
CA HIS A 154 18.75 47.49 14.50
C HIS A 154 17.77 46.72 15.40
N GLU A 155 16.46 46.81 15.13
CA GLU A 155 15.47 46.13 15.97
C GLU A 155 15.65 44.61 15.95
N THR A 156 16.00 44.00 14.83
CA THR A 156 16.10 42.53 14.71
C THR A 156 17.25 41.92 15.50
N VAL A 157 18.32 42.68 15.78
CA VAL A 157 19.42 42.25 16.64
C VAL A 157 19.19 42.63 18.10
N PHE A 158 18.63 43.80 18.38
CA PHE A 158 18.50 44.28 19.76
C PHE A 158 17.15 43.92 20.42
N LEU A 159 16.17 43.43 19.64
CA LEU A 159 14.96 42.81 20.16
C LEU A 159 15.33 41.66 21.10
N ASN A 160 14.64 41.58 22.25
CA ASN A 160 14.91 40.59 23.29
C ASN A 160 16.40 40.57 23.73
N GLN A 161 17.07 41.72 23.67
CA GLN A 161 18.50 41.86 24.01
C GLN A 161 19.41 40.94 23.18
N GLY A 162 19.03 40.64 21.94
CA GLY A 162 19.73 39.71 21.05
C GLY A 162 19.61 38.24 21.43
N GLN A 163 18.76 37.91 22.39
CA GLN A 163 18.47 36.54 22.80
C GLN A 163 17.39 35.93 21.88
N THR A 164 17.61 36.01 20.57
CA THR A 164 16.65 35.60 19.53
C THR A 164 17.35 34.69 18.52
N CYS A 165 16.83 33.48 18.30
CA CYS A 165 17.46 32.46 17.43
C CYS A 165 17.61 32.91 15.97
N CYS A 166 16.74 33.80 15.50
CA CYS A 166 16.76 34.35 14.15
C CYS A 166 17.25 35.80 14.10
N ALA A 167 17.91 36.31 15.16
CA ALA A 167 18.48 37.65 15.14
C ALA A 167 19.44 37.82 13.94
N SER A 168 19.35 38.96 13.23
CA SER A 168 20.17 39.25 12.05
C SER A 168 21.60 39.62 12.42
N THR A 169 22.30 38.68 13.05
CA THR A 169 23.63 38.89 13.63
C THR A 169 24.75 38.92 12.58
N ARG A 170 24.48 38.48 11.33
CA ARG A 170 25.36 38.70 10.16
C ARG A 170 24.71 39.72 9.23
N LEU A 171 25.09 40.99 9.37
CA LEU A 171 24.52 42.06 8.58
C LEU A 171 25.46 42.42 7.43
N TYR A 172 25.11 42.05 6.20
CA TYR A 172 25.89 42.36 5.01
C TYR A 172 25.36 43.64 4.37
N VAL A 173 26.22 44.62 4.16
CA VAL A 173 25.86 45.92 3.56
C VAL A 173 26.72 46.17 2.33
N GLN A 174 26.08 46.57 1.23
CA GLN A 174 26.77 46.82 -0.03
C GLN A 174 27.73 48.01 0.09
N ASP A 175 28.91 47.89 -0.51
CA ASP A 175 30.05 48.80 -0.30
C ASP A 175 29.72 50.28 -0.58
N SER A 176 28.88 50.55 -1.58
CA SER A 176 28.44 51.90 -1.97
C SER A 176 27.64 52.64 -0.90
N ILE A 177 26.97 51.92 0.03
CA ILE A 177 26.14 52.50 1.10
C ILE A 177 26.68 52.20 2.52
N TYR A 178 27.79 51.48 2.63
CA TYR A 178 28.29 50.94 3.90
C TYR A 178 28.51 51.99 4.98
N ASP A 179 29.27 53.06 4.68
CA ASP A 179 29.65 54.05 5.69
C ASP A 179 28.42 54.83 6.20
N GLN A 180 27.46 55.12 5.31
CA GLN A 180 26.20 55.77 5.66
C GLN A 180 25.34 54.86 6.56
N PHE A 181 25.25 53.57 6.22
CA PHE A 181 24.51 52.58 7.00
C PHE A 181 25.10 52.43 8.41
N VAL A 182 26.42 52.24 8.49
CA VAL A 182 27.15 52.05 9.75
C VAL A 182 26.98 53.26 10.68
N HIS A 183 27.08 54.47 10.14
CA HIS A 183 26.86 55.69 10.93
C HIS A 183 25.47 55.70 11.59
N LYS A 184 24.41 55.44 10.81
CA LYS A 184 23.02 55.38 11.31
C LYS A 184 22.81 54.24 12.31
N ALA A 185 23.41 53.07 12.07
CA ALA A 185 23.32 51.93 12.99
C ALA A 185 23.92 52.24 14.36
N VAL A 186 25.07 52.93 14.39
CA VAL A 186 25.72 53.41 15.63
C VAL A 186 24.84 54.42 16.36
N GLU A 187 24.25 55.38 15.66
CA GLU A 187 23.34 56.37 16.29
C GLU A 187 22.14 55.70 16.96
N LEU A 188 21.53 54.70 16.31
CA LEU A 188 20.40 53.97 16.90
C LEU A 188 20.84 53.16 18.14
N ALA A 189 21.99 52.49 18.07
CA ALA A 189 22.56 51.75 19.20
C ALA A 189 22.85 52.64 20.42
N GLN A 190 23.38 53.84 20.22
CA GLN A 190 23.64 54.80 21.30
C GLN A 190 22.36 55.32 21.95
N LYS A 191 21.26 55.43 21.20
CA LYS A 191 19.98 55.94 21.68
C LYS A 191 19.15 54.89 22.43
N ARG A 192 19.48 53.61 22.31
CA ARG A 192 18.69 52.53 22.90
C ARG A 192 18.82 52.50 24.43
N VAL A 193 17.69 52.59 25.13
CA VAL A 193 17.67 52.68 26.60
C VAL A 193 17.78 51.29 27.25
N VAL A 194 18.86 51.09 28.00
CA VAL A 194 19.10 49.90 28.83
C VAL A 194 18.60 50.14 30.25
N GLY A 195 17.81 49.22 30.82
CA GLY A 195 17.20 49.45 32.12
C GLY A 195 16.31 48.32 32.66
N ASP A 196 15.52 48.66 33.67
CA ASP A 196 14.56 47.75 34.30
C ASP A 196 13.46 47.37 33.28
N PRO A 197 13.21 46.07 33.02
CA PRO A 197 12.14 45.63 32.12
C PRO A 197 10.73 46.15 32.45
N TYR A 198 10.48 46.65 33.66
CA TYR A 198 9.20 47.25 34.06
C TYR A 198 9.14 48.78 33.85
N ALA A 199 10.26 49.43 33.52
CA ALA A 199 10.28 50.86 33.25
C ALA A 199 9.77 51.16 31.83
N ALA A 200 8.92 52.17 31.70
CA ALA A 200 8.19 52.47 30.46
C ALA A 200 9.07 52.90 29.28
N ASP A 201 10.26 53.43 29.56
CA ASP A 201 11.24 53.90 28.57
C ASP A 201 12.31 52.84 28.24
N THR A 202 12.37 51.73 28.97
CA THR A 202 13.37 50.69 28.75
C THR A 202 13.09 49.91 27.46
N GLN A 203 14.10 49.83 26.60
CA GLN A 203 14.05 49.09 25.33
C GLN A 203 14.96 47.85 25.34
N HIS A 204 15.75 47.70 26.40
CA HIS A 204 16.81 46.70 26.50
C HIS A 204 17.02 46.24 27.94
N GLY A 205 16.65 44.99 28.23
CA GLY A 205 16.79 44.37 29.56
C GLY A 205 18.15 43.68 29.80
N PRO A 206 18.22 42.77 30.79
CA PRO A 206 19.42 41.98 31.07
C PRO A 206 19.50 40.70 30.25
N GLN A 207 20.69 40.10 30.18
CA GLN A 207 20.88 38.71 29.78
C GLN A 207 20.31 37.75 30.83
N ILE A 208 19.90 36.56 30.39
CA ILE A 208 19.15 35.61 31.23
C ILE A 208 19.88 35.15 32.49
N ASP A 209 21.19 34.90 32.40
CA ASP A 209 22.03 34.44 33.50
C ASP A 209 23.50 34.85 33.32
N ASN A 210 24.34 34.52 34.31
CA ASN A 210 25.75 34.88 34.29
C ASN A 210 26.54 34.15 33.19
N LYS A 211 26.18 32.90 32.85
CA LYS A 211 26.90 32.13 31.83
C LYS A 211 26.72 32.77 30.46
N GLN A 212 25.49 33.18 30.14
CA GLN A 212 25.21 33.86 28.90
C GLN A 212 25.87 35.24 28.85
N PHE A 213 25.83 35.98 29.96
CA PHE A 213 26.51 37.26 30.11
C PHE A 213 28.01 37.17 29.85
N ASP A 214 28.69 36.24 30.52
CA ASP A 214 30.15 36.05 30.40
C ASP A 214 30.53 35.61 28.99
N ARG A 215 29.74 34.72 28.37
CA ARG A 215 29.96 34.24 27.00
C ARG A 215 29.84 35.37 25.97
N VAL A 216 28.84 36.24 26.10
CA VAL A 216 28.67 37.37 25.16
C VAL A 216 29.84 38.36 25.28
N LEU A 217 30.27 38.69 26.51
CA LEU A 217 31.43 39.56 26.71
C LEU A 217 32.73 38.95 26.16
N GLU A 218 32.93 37.64 26.32
CA GLU A 218 34.08 36.94 25.75
C GLU A 218 34.08 36.97 24.21
N LEU A 219 32.91 36.80 23.58
CA LEU A 219 32.78 36.94 22.12
C LEU A 219 33.06 38.37 21.66
N ILE A 220 32.57 39.38 22.37
CA ILE A 220 32.91 40.79 22.08
C ILE A 220 34.43 41.01 22.16
N GLU A 221 35.08 40.50 23.20
CA GLU A 221 36.53 40.60 23.36
C GLU A 221 37.28 39.92 22.21
N SER A 222 36.82 38.74 21.76
CA SER A 222 37.39 38.04 20.59
C SER A 222 37.28 38.86 19.32
N GLY A 223 36.14 39.53 19.08
CA GLY A 223 35.94 40.40 17.93
C GLY A 223 36.97 41.53 17.88
N CYS A 224 37.20 42.20 19.01
CA CYS A 224 38.25 43.22 19.13
C CYS A 224 39.65 42.65 18.85
N LYS A 225 39.97 41.45 19.36
CA LYS A 225 41.28 40.81 19.17
C LYS A 225 41.54 40.37 17.73
N GLU A 226 40.50 39.96 17.02
CA GLU A 226 40.59 39.44 15.66
C GLU A 226 40.48 40.54 14.58
N GLY A 227 40.36 41.81 15.00
CA GLY A 227 40.47 42.96 14.12
C GLY A 227 39.14 43.61 13.72
N ALA A 228 38.01 43.16 14.27
CA ALA A 228 36.74 43.85 14.08
C ALA A 228 36.77 45.23 14.75
N LYS A 229 36.18 46.22 14.09
CA LYS A 229 36.13 47.58 14.61
C LYS A 229 34.94 47.75 15.56
N LEU A 230 35.21 47.83 16.86
CA LEU A 230 34.17 48.15 17.86
C LEU A 230 33.76 49.62 17.72
N LEU A 231 32.53 49.87 17.29
CA LEU A 231 32.02 51.22 17.00
C LEU A 231 31.26 51.84 18.18
N VAL A 232 30.53 51.00 18.95
CA VAL A 232 29.82 51.40 20.17
C VAL A 232 29.63 50.18 21.07
N GLY A 233 29.52 50.42 22.38
CA GLY A 233 29.21 49.41 23.39
C GLY A 233 30.42 48.55 23.76
N GLY A 234 30.16 47.25 23.93
CA GLY A 234 31.19 46.25 24.19
C GLY A 234 31.50 46.01 25.67
N LYS A 235 30.71 46.59 26.60
CA LYS A 235 30.96 46.48 28.04
C LYS A 235 29.69 46.14 28.82
N ARG A 236 29.91 45.80 30.08
CA ARG A 236 28.85 45.73 31.09
C ARG A 236 28.22 47.11 31.28
N TRP A 237 26.89 47.14 31.31
CA TRP A 237 26.14 48.32 31.70
C TRP A 237 25.81 48.28 33.20
N GLY A 238 26.23 49.30 33.95
CA GLY A 238 26.01 49.39 35.39
C GLY A 238 26.74 48.33 36.23
N THR A 239 26.40 48.24 37.52
CA THR A 239 27.06 47.33 38.49
C THR A 239 26.21 46.16 38.93
N LYS A 240 24.89 46.18 38.71
CA LYS A 240 23.93 45.17 39.17
C LYS A 240 23.25 44.48 37.99
N GLY A 241 23.00 43.17 38.10
CA GLY A 241 22.38 42.37 37.04
C GLY A 241 23.35 41.97 35.93
N TYR A 242 22.81 41.55 34.79
CA TYR A 242 23.57 41.01 33.65
C TYR A 242 23.33 41.86 32.39
N PHE A 243 23.51 43.17 32.49
CA PHE A 243 23.26 44.10 31.39
C PHE A 243 24.51 44.31 30.53
N ILE A 244 24.35 44.19 29.22
CA ILE A 244 25.41 44.44 28.23
C ILE A 244 24.97 45.63 27.38
N GLU A 245 25.89 46.55 27.09
CA GLU A 245 25.62 47.67 26.20
C GLU A 245 25.28 47.19 24.78
N PRO A 246 24.32 47.83 24.07
CA PRO A 246 24.10 47.59 22.65
C PRO A 246 25.42 47.74 21.89
N THR A 247 25.90 46.65 21.29
CA THR A 247 27.25 46.58 20.74
C THR A 247 27.18 46.48 19.22
N VAL A 248 27.92 47.34 18.52
CA VAL A 248 28.03 47.31 17.05
C VAL A 248 29.49 47.18 16.64
N PHE A 249 29.77 46.15 15.84
CA PHE A 249 31.04 45.94 15.16
C PHE A 249 30.92 46.26 13.67
N GLY A 250 31.81 47.11 13.18
CA GLY A 250 32.07 47.27 11.75
C GLY A 250 33.31 46.47 11.31
N ASP A 251 33.52 46.43 10.00
CA ASP A 251 34.65 45.77 9.34
C ASP A 251 34.84 44.30 9.77
N VAL A 252 33.73 43.59 9.98
CA VAL A 252 33.75 42.16 10.35
C VAL A 252 34.02 41.31 9.10
N SER A 253 34.84 40.27 9.24
CA SER A 253 35.07 39.26 8.20
C SER A 253 34.53 37.90 8.60
N GLU A 254 34.22 37.06 7.61
CA GLU A 254 33.71 35.69 7.83
C GLU A 254 34.68 34.82 8.62
N ASP A 255 35.97 35.17 8.68
CA ASP A 255 36.97 34.41 9.40
C ASP A 255 36.98 34.62 10.91
N MET A 256 36.42 35.74 11.37
CA MET A 256 36.36 36.09 12.78
C MET A 256 35.34 35.20 13.52
N ARG A 257 35.60 34.91 14.78
CA ARG A 257 34.70 34.15 15.67
C ARG A 257 33.34 34.81 15.77
N ILE A 258 33.27 36.15 15.87
CA ILE A 258 32.00 36.87 15.87
C ILE A 258 31.23 36.77 14.54
N GLY A 259 31.89 36.39 13.45
CA GLY A 259 31.27 36.06 12.16
C GLY A 259 30.90 34.59 11.96
N LYS A 260 31.57 33.65 12.65
CA LYS A 260 31.28 32.20 12.58
C LYS A 260 30.33 31.70 13.67
N GLU A 261 30.57 32.11 14.91
CA GLU A 261 29.89 31.61 16.11
C GLU A 261 28.58 32.36 16.34
N GLU A 262 27.56 31.65 16.83
CA GLU A 262 26.30 32.26 17.24
C GLU A 262 26.55 33.15 18.46
N ILE A 263 26.16 34.43 18.37
CA ILE A 263 26.21 35.38 19.48
C ILE A 263 24.77 35.57 19.94
N PHE A 264 24.40 34.90 21.02
CA PHE A 264 23.04 34.97 21.57
C PHE A 264 22.95 36.12 22.58
N GLY A 265 23.12 37.34 22.09
CA GLY A 265 23.22 38.57 22.88
C GLY A 265 23.26 39.81 22.00
N PRO A 266 23.35 41.02 22.57
CA PRO A 266 23.07 42.26 21.87
C PRO A 266 24.27 42.77 21.07
N VAL A 267 24.69 42.01 20.06
CA VAL A 267 25.87 42.29 19.24
C VAL A 267 25.50 42.26 17.76
N GLN A 268 25.65 43.40 17.09
CA GLN A 268 25.45 43.53 15.65
C GLN A 268 26.81 43.49 14.93
N SER A 269 27.01 42.51 14.06
CA SER A 269 28.24 42.36 13.26
C SER A 269 27.99 42.75 11.81
N ILE A 270 28.64 43.83 11.34
CA ILE A 270 28.40 44.43 10.02
C ILE A 270 29.56 44.11 9.07
N PHE A 271 29.22 43.41 7.99
CA PHE A 271 30.09 42.96 6.91
C PHE A 271 29.89 43.84 5.68
N LYS A 272 30.95 44.00 4.89
CA LYS A 272 30.91 44.76 3.63
C LYS A 272 30.98 43.78 2.46
N PHE A 273 30.09 43.91 1.49
CA PHE A 273 30.10 43.14 0.24
C PHE A 273 29.96 44.05 -0.98
N LYS A 274 30.25 43.54 -2.17
CA LYS A 274 30.23 44.22 -3.46
C LYS A 274 29.29 43.56 -4.45
N THR A 275 29.32 42.23 -4.56
CA THR A 275 28.52 41.49 -5.56
C THR A 275 27.47 40.59 -4.92
N LEU A 276 26.44 40.25 -5.69
CA LEU A 276 25.38 39.35 -5.26
C LEU A 276 25.91 37.93 -5.02
N GLU A 277 26.81 37.46 -5.87
CA GLU A 277 27.35 36.10 -5.82
C GLU A 277 28.17 35.87 -4.55
N GLU A 278 29.06 36.80 -4.19
CA GLU A 278 29.91 36.63 -3.00
C GLU A 278 29.10 36.67 -1.70
N VAL A 279 28.08 37.52 -1.62
CA VAL A 279 27.26 37.63 -0.41
C VAL A 279 26.37 36.39 -0.22
N ILE A 280 25.88 35.79 -1.32
CA ILE A 280 25.17 34.51 -1.27
C ILE A 280 26.11 33.41 -0.75
N ASP A 281 27.32 33.32 -1.32
CA ASP A 281 28.32 32.33 -0.90
C ASP A 281 28.65 32.47 0.59
N TRP A 282 28.88 33.69 1.10
CA TRP A 282 29.14 33.93 2.52
C TRP A 282 27.94 33.63 3.42
N CYS A 283 26.74 34.02 3.00
CA CYS A 283 25.51 33.72 3.76
C CYS A 283 25.35 32.20 3.98
N ASN A 284 25.66 31.41 2.96
CA ASN A 284 25.57 29.95 2.96
C ASN A 284 26.81 29.27 3.57
N HIS A 285 27.96 29.94 3.68
CA HIS A 285 29.20 29.43 4.27
C HIS A 285 29.13 29.36 5.81
N THR A 286 28.16 28.62 6.32
CA THR A 286 27.96 28.37 7.74
C THR A 286 27.31 27.01 7.95
N THR A 287 27.39 26.50 9.18
CA THR A 287 26.68 25.26 9.57
C THR A 287 25.20 25.50 9.86
N TYR A 288 24.77 26.77 9.95
CA TYR A 288 23.41 27.19 10.23
C TYR A 288 22.60 27.47 8.96
N GLY A 289 21.27 27.53 9.10
CA GLY A 289 20.34 27.84 8.02
C GLY A 289 18.92 28.07 8.55
N LEU A 290 18.76 28.89 9.60
CA LEU A 290 17.47 29.10 10.24
C LEU A 290 16.59 30.10 9.46
N ALA A 291 16.99 31.36 9.49
CA ALA A 291 16.34 32.44 8.77
C ALA A 291 17.36 33.30 8.03
N ALA A 292 16.93 33.99 6.98
CA ALA A 292 17.69 34.96 6.22
C ALA A 292 16.79 36.11 5.74
N GLY A 293 17.36 37.21 5.30
CA GLY A 293 16.59 38.27 4.69
C GLY A 293 17.40 39.23 3.85
N ALA A 294 16.71 40.01 3.03
CA ALA A 294 17.32 40.99 2.16
C ALA A 294 16.45 42.22 1.96
N PHE A 295 17.08 43.38 1.78
CA PHE A 295 16.43 44.63 1.41
C PHE A 295 16.92 45.07 0.03
N THR A 296 15.99 45.17 -0.91
CA THR A 296 16.23 45.58 -2.30
C THR A 296 14.92 45.99 -2.98
N LYS A 297 14.97 46.90 -3.94
CA LYS A 297 13.80 47.30 -4.76
C LYS A 297 13.70 46.49 -6.04
N ASP A 298 14.75 45.77 -6.40
CA ASP A 298 14.83 44.88 -7.56
C ASP A 298 14.16 43.52 -7.28
N ILE A 299 13.10 43.22 -8.04
CA ILE A 299 12.35 41.98 -7.89
C ILE A 299 13.12 40.75 -8.40
N ASP A 300 13.96 40.90 -9.44
CA ASP A 300 14.73 39.79 -9.99
C ASP A 300 15.78 39.35 -8.96
N ARG A 301 16.44 40.33 -8.33
CA ARG A 301 17.38 40.07 -7.23
C ARG A 301 16.70 39.41 -6.04
N ALA A 302 15.52 39.90 -5.65
CA ALA A 302 14.75 39.32 -4.56
C ALA A 302 14.42 37.83 -4.82
N LEU A 303 13.98 37.50 -6.03
CA LEU A 303 13.67 36.12 -6.41
C LEU A 303 14.93 35.22 -6.40
N VAL A 304 16.04 35.69 -6.96
CA VAL A 304 17.32 34.97 -6.93
C VAL A 304 17.74 34.65 -5.49
N LEU A 305 17.63 35.62 -4.57
CA LEU A 305 17.98 35.42 -3.16
C LEU A 305 17.07 34.39 -2.47
N THR A 306 15.76 34.41 -2.76
CA THR A 306 14.83 33.44 -2.17
C THR A 306 15.09 32.01 -2.61
N GLU A 307 15.68 31.82 -3.79
CA GLU A 307 16.08 30.50 -4.30
C GLU A 307 17.47 30.08 -3.79
N ALA A 308 18.41 31.02 -3.73
CA ALA A 308 19.82 30.73 -3.46
C ALA A 308 20.19 30.63 -1.97
N LEU A 309 19.45 31.29 -1.07
CA LEU A 309 19.76 31.29 0.36
C LEU A 309 19.29 29.98 1.03
N GLU A 310 20.23 29.28 1.67
CA GLU A 310 19.99 28.00 2.33
C GLU A 310 19.43 28.19 3.76
N ALA A 311 18.24 28.77 3.86
CA ALA A 311 17.52 29.00 5.12
C ALA A 311 16.05 28.56 5.02
N GLY A 312 15.45 28.14 6.13
CA GLY A 312 14.04 27.73 6.13
C GLY A 312 13.03 28.88 6.21
N SER A 313 13.49 30.12 6.37
CA SER A 313 12.69 31.33 6.20
C SER A 313 13.52 32.43 5.56
N VAL A 314 13.05 32.97 4.43
CA VAL A 314 13.69 34.11 3.75
C VAL A 314 12.70 35.26 3.70
N TRP A 315 13.09 36.42 4.22
CA TRP A 315 12.26 37.62 4.23
C TRP A 315 12.83 38.72 3.32
N ILE A 316 12.01 39.25 2.41
CA ILE A 316 12.39 40.35 1.51
C ILE A 316 11.69 41.64 1.96
N ASN A 317 12.46 42.71 2.16
CA ASN A 317 11.99 44.02 2.64
C ASN A 317 11.18 43.95 3.95
N THR A 318 11.47 42.93 4.76
CA THR A 318 10.94 42.70 6.11
C THR A 318 11.87 41.73 6.82
N PHE A 319 11.71 41.56 8.12
CA PHE A 319 12.41 40.54 8.89
C PHE A 319 11.58 40.16 10.13
N LEU A 320 11.71 38.94 10.65
CA LEU A 320 10.88 38.41 11.76
C LEU A 320 9.37 38.42 11.49
N ALA A 321 8.95 38.26 10.23
CA ALA A 321 7.54 38.28 9.83
C ALA A 321 6.83 36.95 10.14
N PHE A 322 6.76 36.58 11.41
CA PHE A 322 6.12 35.33 11.87
C PHE A 322 4.60 35.38 11.73
N ARG A 323 4.03 34.29 11.20
CA ARG A 323 2.58 34.07 11.17
C ARG A 323 2.25 32.60 11.47
N PRO A 324 1.15 32.28 12.17
CA PRO A 324 0.79 30.89 12.48
C PRO A 324 0.60 29.99 11.25
N GLN A 325 0.21 30.58 10.11
CA GLN A 325 0.01 29.85 8.85
C GLN A 325 1.30 29.61 8.05
N THR A 326 2.41 30.27 8.38
CA THR A 326 3.68 30.14 7.65
C THR A 326 4.62 29.22 8.41
N PRO A 327 5.04 28.08 7.84
CA PRO A 327 6.00 27.18 8.47
C PRO A 327 7.30 27.90 8.80
N PHE A 328 7.88 27.54 9.93
CA PHE A 328 9.19 28.01 10.37
C PHE A 328 10.05 26.80 10.74
N GLY A 329 11.32 26.82 10.39
CA GLY A 329 12.27 25.83 10.84
C GLY A 329 13.60 25.90 10.12
N GLY A 330 14.60 25.18 10.64
CA GLY A 330 15.97 25.26 10.14
C GLY A 330 16.30 24.36 8.94
N TYR A 331 17.37 24.72 8.23
CA TYR A 331 18.17 23.88 7.35
C TYR A 331 19.46 23.48 8.10
N LYS A 332 20.23 22.54 7.55
CA LYS A 332 21.56 22.15 8.06
C LYS A 332 21.52 21.81 9.56
N GLN A 333 22.39 22.42 10.38
CA GLN A 333 22.44 22.21 11.83
C GLN A 333 21.57 23.20 12.62
N SER A 334 20.70 23.96 11.93
CA SER A 334 19.66 24.79 12.57
C SER A 334 18.37 24.04 12.87
N GLY A 335 18.24 22.78 12.43
CA GLY A 335 17.09 21.98 12.82
C GLY A 335 16.69 20.87 11.86
N LEU A 336 15.65 20.15 12.26
CA LEU A 336 14.96 19.11 11.48
C LEU A 336 13.45 19.25 11.70
N GLY A 337 12.68 19.25 10.61
CA GLY A 337 11.23 19.42 10.64
C GLY A 337 10.79 20.88 10.55
N ARG A 338 9.50 21.14 10.76
CA ARG A 338 8.90 22.48 10.75
C ARG A 338 7.96 22.65 11.93
N GLU A 339 7.83 23.89 12.38
CA GLU A 339 6.78 24.35 13.29
C GLU A 339 5.86 25.33 12.56
N LEU A 340 4.64 25.51 13.05
CA LEU A 340 3.60 26.33 12.40
C LEU A 340 3.18 25.79 11.01
N GLY A 341 2.17 26.42 10.41
CA GLY A 341 1.63 26.00 9.11
C GLY A 341 1.02 24.58 9.11
N GLU A 342 0.70 24.08 7.92
CA GLU A 342 0.20 22.70 7.75
C GLU A 342 1.35 21.69 7.90
N GLU A 343 2.53 22.07 7.46
CA GLU A 343 3.78 21.33 7.54
C GLU A 343 4.13 20.98 8.99
N GLY A 344 3.98 21.93 9.92
CA GLY A 344 4.19 21.68 11.34
C GLY A 344 3.15 20.76 11.97
N LEU A 345 1.94 20.63 11.39
CA LEU A 345 0.96 19.63 11.85
C LEU A 345 1.37 18.22 11.40
N HIS A 346 1.96 18.06 10.21
CA HIS A 346 2.43 16.77 9.71
C HIS A 346 3.51 16.14 10.60
N GLU A 347 4.32 16.97 11.27
CA GLU A 347 5.29 16.51 12.27
C GLU A 347 4.65 15.77 13.46
N TYR A 348 3.34 15.97 13.70
CA TYR A 348 2.56 15.38 14.78
C TYR A 348 1.56 14.30 14.31
N LEU A 349 1.66 13.87 13.05
CA LEU A 349 0.73 12.92 12.43
C LEU A 349 1.45 11.71 11.80
N GLU A 350 0.77 10.58 11.75
CA GLU A 350 1.18 9.33 11.09
C GLU A 350 0.26 9.00 9.91
N VAL A 351 0.84 8.49 8.82
CA VAL A 351 0.09 8.09 7.63
C VAL A 351 -0.15 6.58 7.67
N LYS A 352 -1.42 6.18 7.76
CA LYS A 352 -1.85 4.78 7.70
C LYS A 352 -2.48 4.48 6.35
N THR A 353 -1.92 3.53 5.61
CA THR A 353 -2.55 3.03 4.37
C THR A 353 -3.55 1.92 4.69
N VAL A 354 -4.76 2.02 4.14
CA VAL A 354 -5.84 1.04 4.26
C VAL A 354 -6.16 0.48 2.88
N PHE A 355 -6.13 -0.85 2.77
CA PHE A 355 -6.64 -1.58 1.61
C PHE A 355 -8.01 -2.14 1.95
N ASN A 356 -8.98 -1.94 1.05
CA ASN A 356 -10.27 -2.59 1.12
C ASN A 356 -10.49 -3.42 -0.16
N PHE A 357 -10.74 -4.71 0.02
CA PHE A 357 -11.09 -5.64 -1.04
C PHE A 357 -12.57 -5.99 -0.88
N ASN A 358 -13.40 -5.57 -1.84
CA ASN A 358 -14.82 -5.89 -1.81
C ASN A 358 -15.05 -7.32 -2.33
N MET A 359 -15.26 -8.26 -1.40
CA MET A 359 -15.71 -9.61 -1.72
C MET A 359 -17.18 -9.61 -2.17
N HIS A 360 -17.45 -10.00 -3.42
CA HIS A 360 -18.80 -10.28 -3.90
C HIS A 360 -19.30 -11.64 -3.36
N ARG A 361 -19.86 -11.65 -2.14
CA ARG A 361 -20.41 -12.86 -1.52
C ARG A 361 -21.66 -13.42 -2.23
N ASN A 362 -22.40 -12.57 -2.95
CA ASN A 362 -23.61 -12.94 -3.70
C ASN A 362 -23.49 -12.44 -5.14
N PRO A 363 -22.86 -13.20 -6.05
CA PRO A 363 -22.85 -12.84 -7.46
C PRO A 363 -24.28 -12.82 -8.03
N GLU A 364 -24.58 -11.83 -8.87
CA GLU A 364 -25.86 -11.77 -9.58
C GLU A 364 -25.98 -12.94 -10.59
N ILE A 365 -27.06 -13.71 -10.51
CA ILE A 365 -27.29 -14.85 -11.40
C ILE A 365 -28.12 -14.39 -12.60
N LYS A 366 -27.48 -14.32 -13.78
CA LYS A 366 -28.10 -13.78 -15.00
C LYS A 366 -28.61 -14.85 -15.97
N TYR A 367 -28.01 -16.04 -15.96
CA TYR A 367 -28.20 -17.05 -17.00
C TYR A 367 -28.60 -18.39 -16.39
N THR A 368 -29.80 -18.85 -16.73
CA THR A 368 -30.37 -20.13 -16.27
C THR A 368 -30.95 -20.98 -17.42
N GLN A 369 -30.82 -20.48 -18.65
CA GLN A 369 -31.32 -21.08 -19.90
C GLN A 369 -30.25 -21.90 -20.61
N LEU A 370 -30.65 -22.75 -21.56
CA LEU A 370 -29.72 -23.42 -22.47
C LEU A 370 -29.08 -22.36 -23.39
N PHE A 371 -27.84 -22.55 -23.81
CA PHE A 371 -27.20 -21.69 -24.82
C PHE A 371 -27.07 -22.46 -26.13
N ILE A 372 -27.93 -22.16 -27.11
CA ILE A 372 -27.95 -22.87 -28.40
C ILE A 372 -27.93 -21.83 -29.51
N ASN A 373 -27.04 -22.00 -30.48
CA ASN A 373 -26.95 -21.12 -31.65
C ASN A 373 -26.79 -19.62 -31.31
N ASN A 374 -25.93 -19.29 -30.34
CA ASN A 374 -25.72 -17.93 -29.82
C ASN A 374 -26.90 -17.27 -29.08
N GLU A 375 -27.92 -18.05 -28.71
CA GLU A 375 -29.08 -17.56 -27.98
C GLU A 375 -29.29 -18.35 -26.68
N PHE A 376 -29.77 -17.64 -25.65
CA PHE A 376 -30.25 -18.26 -24.42
C PHE A 376 -31.72 -18.64 -24.62
N VAL A 377 -32.01 -19.93 -24.55
CA VAL A 377 -33.33 -20.51 -24.86
C VAL A 377 -33.79 -21.44 -23.74
N ASN A 378 -35.11 -21.47 -23.50
CA ASN A 378 -35.70 -22.42 -22.58
C ASN A 378 -35.58 -23.87 -23.13
N SER A 379 -35.57 -24.86 -22.23
CA SER A 379 -35.59 -26.26 -22.65
C SER A 379 -36.91 -26.61 -23.31
N SER A 380 -36.86 -27.54 -24.28
CA SER A 380 -38.03 -27.94 -25.08
C SER A 380 -39.11 -28.60 -24.21
N GLY A 381 -38.72 -29.24 -23.09
CA GLY A 381 -39.64 -29.82 -22.12
C GLY A 381 -40.10 -28.88 -21.00
N GLY A 382 -39.55 -27.66 -20.90
CA GLY A 382 -39.85 -26.67 -19.85
C GLY A 382 -39.43 -27.06 -18.43
N LYS A 383 -38.85 -28.25 -18.23
CA LYS A 383 -38.38 -28.74 -16.93
C LYS A 383 -37.19 -27.92 -16.43
N GLN A 384 -37.06 -27.84 -15.12
CA GLN A 384 -35.96 -27.16 -14.45
C GLN A 384 -35.46 -28.01 -13.27
N PHE A 385 -34.17 -27.91 -12.96
CA PHE A 385 -33.57 -28.49 -11.75
C PHE A 385 -33.02 -27.38 -10.84
N GLU A 386 -32.90 -27.68 -9.56
CA GLU A 386 -32.40 -26.74 -8.55
C GLU A 386 -30.87 -26.81 -8.47
N SER A 387 -30.22 -25.65 -8.54
CA SER A 387 -28.84 -25.47 -8.09
C SER A 387 -28.87 -25.08 -6.61
N LYS A 388 -28.08 -25.76 -5.78
CA LYS A 388 -28.09 -25.60 -4.32
C LYS A 388 -26.72 -25.17 -3.81
N ASN A 389 -26.71 -24.37 -2.75
CA ASN A 389 -25.48 -23.97 -2.08
C ASN A 389 -24.99 -25.10 -1.16
N PRO A 390 -23.81 -25.69 -1.40
CA PRO A 390 -23.33 -26.82 -0.59
C PRO A 390 -23.06 -26.47 0.88
N THR A 391 -22.91 -25.19 1.20
CA THR A 391 -22.70 -24.69 2.56
C THR A 391 -23.99 -24.70 3.38
N THR A 392 -25.12 -24.39 2.73
CA THR A 392 -26.41 -24.13 3.43
C THR A 392 -27.52 -25.13 3.07
N ASP A 393 -27.34 -25.90 2.00
CA ASP A 393 -28.37 -26.73 1.33
C ASP A 393 -29.58 -25.94 0.79
N GLU A 394 -29.48 -24.60 0.76
CA GLU A 394 -30.52 -23.73 0.21
C GLU A 394 -30.45 -23.66 -1.32
N VAL A 395 -31.60 -23.47 -1.95
CA VAL A 395 -31.70 -23.31 -3.40
C VAL A 395 -31.15 -21.94 -3.80
N ILE A 396 -30.12 -21.95 -4.65
CA ILE A 396 -29.52 -20.76 -5.27
C ILE A 396 -30.45 -20.23 -6.37
N CYS A 397 -30.79 -21.09 -7.33
CA CYS A 397 -31.68 -20.77 -8.45
C CYS A 397 -32.19 -22.04 -9.15
N LYS A 398 -33.15 -21.89 -10.08
CA LYS A 398 -33.61 -22.97 -10.98
C LYS A 398 -33.02 -22.81 -12.37
N ILE A 399 -32.51 -23.90 -12.93
CA ILE A 399 -31.86 -23.96 -14.25
C ILE A 399 -32.68 -24.85 -15.17
N TYR A 400 -32.88 -24.45 -16.42
CA TYR A 400 -33.58 -25.28 -17.41
C TYR A 400 -32.85 -26.61 -17.65
N GLU A 401 -33.61 -27.69 -17.55
CA GLU A 401 -33.16 -29.05 -17.78
C GLU A 401 -33.30 -29.38 -19.25
N GLY A 402 -32.17 -29.46 -19.96
CA GLY A 402 -32.12 -29.99 -21.31
C GLY A 402 -32.30 -31.51 -21.31
N ASP A 403 -32.94 -32.00 -22.36
CA ASP A 403 -33.11 -33.44 -22.62
C ASP A 403 -32.75 -33.74 -24.10
N LYS A 404 -33.01 -34.97 -24.56
CA LYS A 404 -32.71 -35.42 -25.92
C LYS A 404 -33.12 -34.44 -27.03
N PRO A 405 -34.34 -33.85 -27.07
CA PRO A 405 -34.69 -32.90 -28.13
C PRO A 405 -33.82 -31.64 -28.15
N ASP A 406 -33.34 -31.19 -26.98
CA ASP A 406 -32.46 -30.03 -26.87
C ASP A 406 -31.03 -30.37 -27.31
N ILE A 407 -30.57 -31.58 -27.01
CA ILE A 407 -29.31 -32.11 -27.54
C ILE A 407 -29.38 -32.21 -29.07
N ASP A 408 -30.48 -32.74 -29.62
CA ASP A 408 -30.67 -32.85 -31.07
C ASP A 408 -30.61 -31.45 -31.72
N ARG A 409 -31.27 -30.44 -31.14
CA ARG A 409 -31.20 -29.04 -31.60
C ARG A 409 -29.79 -28.46 -31.52
N ALA A 410 -29.08 -28.68 -30.42
CA ALA A 410 -27.71 -28.19 -30.24
C ALA A 410 -26.74 -28.85 -31.23
N VAL A 411 -26.88 -30.15 -31.46
CA VAL A 411 -26.06 -30.88 -32.44
C VAL A 411 -26.40 -30.45 -33.86
N GLN A 412 -27.66 -30.20 -34.19
CA GLN A 412 -28.05 -29.64 -35.49
C GLN A 412 -27.43 -28.25 -35.73
N ALA A 413 -27.45 -27.37 -34.73
CA ALA A 413 -26.78 -26.07 -34.80
C ALA A 413 -25.25 -26.24 -34.99
N ALA A 414 -24.62 -27.15 -34.24
CA ALA A 414 -23.21 -27.45 -34.37
C ALA A 414 -22.83 -28.06 -35.74
N ARG A 415 -23.68 -28.91 -36.31
CA ARG A 415 -23.51 -29.47 -37.65
C ARG A 415 -23.68 -28.42 -38.72
N HIS A 416 -24.69 -27.56 -38.58
CA HIS A 416 -24.92 -26.46 -39.50
C HIS A 416 -23.69 -25.55 -39.54
N ALA A 417 -23.19 -25.10 -38.38
CA ALA A 417 -21.99 -24.28 -38.28
C ALA A 417 -20.72 -24.95 -38.85
N PHE A 418 -20.65 -26.28 -38.81
CA PHE A 418 -19.52 -27.06 -39.34
C PHE A 418 -19.60 -27.35 -40.85
N LYS A 419 -20.70 -27.01 -41.54
CA LYS A 419 -20.78 -27.22 -43.00
C LYS A 419 -19.70 -26.41 -43.74
N TYR A 420 -19.29 -26.90 -44.90
CA TYR A 420 -18.20 -26.29 -45.68
C TYR A 420 -18.55 -24.90 -46.23
N ASP A 421 -19.83 -24.69 -46.57
CA ASP A 421 -20.39 -23.43 -47.03
C ASP A 421 -20.70 -22.44 -45.88
N ASN A 422 -20.41 -22.83 -44.64
CA ASN A 422 -20.51 -21.97 -43.45
C ASN A 422 -19.14 -21.52 -42.96
N THR A 423 -19.13 -20.46 -42.14
CA THR A 423 -17.91 -19.74 -41.79
C THR A 423 -16.93 -20.53 -40.92
N TRP A 424 -17.36 -21.36 -39.97
CA TRP A 424 -16.44 -21.90 -38.97
C TRP A 424 -15.47 -22.98 -39.47
N ARG A 425 -15.88 -23.85 -40.40
CA ARG A 425 -14.99 -24.91 -40.89
C ARG A 425 -13.89 -24.37 -41.82
N THR A 426 -14.17 -23.27 -42.51
CA THR A 426 -13.31 -22.68 -43.53
C THR A 426 -12.64 -21.38 -43.09
N ILE A 427 -12.99 -20.83 -41.91
CA ILE A 427 -12.32 -19.67 -41.32
C ILE A 427 -10.82 -19.92 -41.21
N ASP A 428 -10.04 -18.85 -41.41
CA ASP A 428 -8.60 -18.91 -41.28
C ASP A 428 -8.19 -19.34 -39.87
N ALA A 429 -7.13 -20.14 -39.83
CA ALA A 429 -6.62 -20.70 -38.58
C ALA A 429 -6.19 -19.61 -37.58
N SER A 430 -5.60 -18.53 -38.08
CA SER A 430 -5.25 -17.34 -37.30
C SER A 430 -6.47 -16.67 -36.68
N ASP A 431 -7.57 -16.56 -37.43
CA ASP A 431 -8.80 -15.90 -36.97
C ASP A 431 -9.49 -16.71 -35.87
N ARG A 432 -9.44 -18.04 -35.93
CA ARG A 432 -9.86 -18.88 -34.77
C ARG A 432 -9.00 -18.60 -33.55
N GLY A 433 -7.69 -18.45 -33.73
CA GLY A 433 -6.77 -18.03 -32.68
C GLY A 433 -7.15 -16.69 -32.06
N GLN A 434 -7.50 -15.69 -32.88
CA GLN A 434 -7.93 -14.37 -32.40
C GLN A 434 -9.23 -14.44 -31.56
N LEU A 435 -10.21 -15.25 -31.98
CA LEU A 435 -11.43 -15.47 -31.20
C LEU A 435 -11.14 -16.10 -29.83
N LEU A 436 -10.19 -17.04 -29.75
CA LEU A 436 -9.75 -17.65 -28.50
C LEU A 436 -8.97 -16.67 -27.60
N TYR A 437 -8.10 -15.82 -28.16
CA TYR A 437 -7.43 -14.75 -27.41
C TYR A 437 -8.44 -13.77 -26.81
N LYS A 438 -9.40 -13.30 -27.61
CA LYS A 438 -10.48 -12.42 -27.14
C LYS A 438 -11.32 -13.08 -26.05
N LEU A 439 -11.62 -14.38 -26.17
CA LEU A 439 -12.29 -15.11 -25.09
C LEU A 439 -11.44 -15.15 -23.81
N ALA A 440 -10.12 -15.33 -23.92
CA ALA A 440 -9.23 -15.32 -22.76
C ALA A 440 -9.25 -13.96 -22.04
N GLU A 441 -9.22 -12.85 -22.78
CA GLU A 441 -9.33 -11.50 -22.23
C GLU A 441 -10.67 -11.28 -21.51
N LEU A 442 -11.77 -11.74 -22.09
CA LEU A 442 -13.11 -11.64 -21.48
C LEU A 442 -13.25 -12.49 -20.22
N VAL A 443 -12.66 -13.69 -20.20
CA VAL A 443 -12.62 -14.56 -19.01
C VAL A 443 -11.75 -13.94 -17.92
N GLU A 444 -10.61 -13.35 -18.26
CA GLU A 444 -9.74 -12.64 -17.31
C GLU A 444 -10.46 -11.42 -16.70
N ARG A 445 -11.17 -10.65 -17.52
CA ARG A 445 -11.99 -9.50 -17.07
C ARG A 445 -13.07 -9.92 -16.08
N ASP A 446 -13.82 -10.99 -16.38
CA ASP A 446 -14.95 -11.45 -15.57
C ASP A 446 -14.53 -12.47 -14.48
N CYS A 447 -13.22 -12.63 -14.23
CA CYS A 447 -12.69 -13.75 -13.46
C CYS A 447 -13.20 -13.84 -12.03
N ASP A 448 -13.35 -12.70 -11.35
CA ASP A 448 -13.89 -12.65 -9.98
C ASP A 448 -15.37 -13.04 -9.94
N HIS A 449 -16.15 -12.64 -10.94
CA HIS A 449 -17.56 -13.01 -11.03
C HIS A 449 -17.72 -14.50 -11.34
N LEU A 450 -16.94 -15.03 -12.28
CA LEU A 450 -16.89 -16.46 -12.60
C LEU A 450 -16.46 -17.31 -11.41
N ALA A 451 -15.44 -16.86 -10.67
CA ALA A 451 -14.97 -17.52 -9.46
C ALA A 451 -16.02 -17.52 -8.34
N ALA A 452 -16.76 -16.41 -8.18
CA ALA A 452 -17.83 -16.29 -7.21
C ALA A 452 -19.00 -17.22 -7.55
N LEU A 453 -19.43 -17.28 -8.82
CA LEU A 453 -20.47 -18.19 -9.28
C LEU A 453 -20.09 -19.66 -9.01
N GLU A 454 -18.87 -20.05 -9.37
CA GLU A 454 -18.41 -21.42 -9.13
C GLU A 454 -18.28 -21.71 -7.63
N SER A 455 -17.77 -20.79 -6.81
CA SER A 455 -17.71 -20.96 -5.36
C SER A 455 -19.09 -21.12 -4.73
N LEU A 456 -20.09 -20.42 -5.24
CA LEU A 456 -21.46 -20.45 -4.74
C LEU A 456 -22.13 -21.81 -4.97
N ASP A 457 -22.08 -22.36 -6.20
CA ASP A 457 -22.77 -23.62 -6.54
C ASP A 457 -21.94 -24.88 -6.24
N THR A 458 -20.61 -24.76 -6.08
CA THR A 458 -19.75 -25.91 -5.77
C THR A 458 -19.20 -25.95 -4.35
N GLY A 459 -19.32 -24.85 -3.59
CA GLY A 459 -18.79 -24.75 -2.24
C GLY A 459 -17.27 -24.63 -2.19
N LYS A 460 -16.58 -24.41 -3.31
CA LYS A 460 -15.11 -24.35 -3.36
C LYS A 460 -14.61 -22.98 -2.90
N HIS A 461 -13.49 -22.95 -2.17
CA HIS A 461 -12.94 -21.70 -1.65
C HIS A 461 -12.70 -20.65 -2.76
N PHE A 462 -13.19 -19.43 -2.58
CA PHE A 462 -13.17 -18.35 -3.60
C PHE A 462 -11.77 -18.06 -4.15
N LYS A 463 -10.77 -17.95 -3.27
CA LYS A 463 -9.38 -17.74 -3.70
C LYS A 463 -8.87 -18.84 -4.63
N GLN A 464 -9.36 -20.06 -4.46
CA GLN A 464 -8.94 -21.20 -5.28
C GLN A 464 -9.68 -21.22 -6.62
N THR A 465 -10.98 -20.95 -6.63
CA THR A 465 -11.75 -20.83 -7.89
C THR A 465 -11.23 -19.67 -8.75
N ARG A 466 -10.82 -18.55 -8.14
CA ARG A 466 -10.15 -17.44 -8.83
C ARG A 466 -8.83 -17.87 -9.50
N LYS A 467 -7.98 -18.64 -8.80
CA LYS A 467 -6.76 -19.19 -9.40
C LYS A 467 -7.07 -20.14 -10.57
N GLN A 468 -8.08 -20.99 -10.42
CA GLN A 468 -8.52 -21.90 -11.49
C GLN A 468 -9.05 -21.14 -12.72
N CYS A 469 -9.72 -20.01 -12.51
CA CYS A 469 -10.13 -19.12 -13.58
C CYS A 469 -8.92 -18.54 -14.34
N LEU A 470 -7.87 -18.08 -13.64
CA LEU A 470 -6.63 -17.64 -14.30
C LEU A 470 -5.93 -18.77 -15.06
N TRP A 471 -5.91 -20.00 -14.52
CA TRP A 471 -5.43 -21.15 -15.29
C TRP A 471 -6.25 -21.42 -16.55
N ALA A 472 -7.55 -21.13 -16.53
CA ALA A 472 -8.39 -21.23 -17.71
C ALA A 472 -8.01 -20.19 -18.78
N VAL A 473 -7.66 -18.97 -18.37
CA VAL A 473 -7.12 -17.92 -19.24
C VAL A 473 -5.81 -18.38 -19.90
N ASP A 474 -4.89 -18.94 -19.11
CA ASP A 474 -3.60 -19.44 -19.63
C ASP A 474 -3.80 -20.54 -20.68
N VAL A 475 -4.72 -21.46 -20.42
CA VAL A 475 -5.06 -22.55 -21.36
C VAL A 475 -5.69 -22.01 -22.64
N LEU A 476 -6.58 -21.02 -22.55
CA LEU A 476 -7.17 -20.37 -23.72
C LEU A 476 -6.10 -19.70 -24.57
N ARG A 477 -5.20 -18.91 -23.95
CA ARG A 477 -4.07 -18.25 -24.62
C ARG A 477 -3.13 -19.27 -25.28
N TYR A 478 -2.79 -20.34 -24.58
CA TYR A 478 -1.91 -21.39 -25.10
C TYR A 478 -2.49 -22.03 -26.37
N TYR A 479 -3.76 -22.44 -26.34
CA TYR A 479 -4.41 -23.07 -27.48
C TYR A 479 -4.77 -22.08 -28.60
N ALA A 480 -4.99 -20.80 -28.28
CA ALA A 480 -5.11 -19.74 -29.27
C ALA A 480 -3.82 -19.65 -30.12
N GLY A 481 -2.66 -19.67 -29.46
CA GLY A 481 -1.35 -19.65 -30.13
C GLY A 481 -1.07 -20.87 -31.02
N TRP A 482 -1.74 -22.00 -30.78
CA TRP A 482 -1.59 -23.22 -31.59
C TRP A 482 -2.46 -23.27 -32.85
N ALA A 483 -3.43 -22.36 -33.02
CA ALA A 483 -4.48 -22.49 -34.02
C ALA A 483 -3.95 -22.63 -35.46
N ASP A 484 -2.88 -21.91 -35.80
CA ASP A 484 -2.22 -21.88 -37.11
C ASP A 484 -0.94 -22.75 -37.18
N LYS A 485 -0.64 -23.53 -36.14
CA LYS A 485 0.62 -24.32 -36.01
C LYS A 485 0.40 -25.83 -36.10
N ILE A 486 -0.81 -26.28 -36.41
CA ILE A 486 -1.11 -27.70 -36.62
C ILE A 486 -0.72 -28.10 -38.04
N GLN A 487 0.49 -28.64 -38.20
CA GLN A 487 1.08 -28.95 -39.51
C GLN A 487 1.01 -30.44 -39.84
N GLY A 488 0.83 -30.76 -41.12
CA GLY A 488 1.03 -32.11 -41.65
C GLY A 488 2.45 -32.31 -42.20
N ASN A 489 2.75 -33.51 -42.66
CA ASN A 489 4.06 -33.89 -43.18
C ASN A 489 3.98 -34.19 -44.68
N THR A 490 5.04 -33.89 -45.43
CA THR A 490 5.21 -34.45 -46.78
C THR A 490 5.72 -35.88 -46.67
N ILE A 491 5.26 -36.76 -47.56
CA ILE A 491 5.67 -38.16 -47.61
C ILE A 491 6.41 -38.37 -48.94
N PRO A 492 7.69 -38.81 -48.91
CA PRO A 492 8.39 -39.21 -50.13
C PRO A 492 7.67 -40.40 -50.79
N THR A 493 7.36 -40.28 -52.09
CA THR A 493 6.71 -41.34 -52.87
C THR A 493 7.40 -41.54 -54.22
N ASP A 494 7.47 -42.79 -54.67
CA ASP A 494 8.04 -43.12 -55.97
C ASP A 494 7.17 -42.60 -57.14
N GLY A 495 7.82 -42.20 -58.25
CA GLY A 495 7.15 -41.68 -59.44
C GLY A 495 6.83 -40.17 -59.40
N LYS A 496 5.98 -39.70 -60.33
CA LYS A 496 5.54 -38.28 -60.42
C LYS A 496 4.32 -38.01 -59.54
N LEU A 497 4.38 -38.41 -58.27
CA LEU A 497 3.30 -38.25 -57.30
C LEU A 497 3.75 -37.34 -56.16
N MET A 498 2.82 -36.55 -55.61
CA MET A 498 3.03 -35.75 -54.41
C MET A 498 2.08 -36.26 -53.32
N ALA A 499 2.63 -36.70 -52.19
CA ALA A 499 1.88 -37.12 -51.03
C ALA A 499 2.20 -36.24 -49.81
N TYR A 500 1.16 -35.90 -49.05
CA TYR A 500 1.28 -35.18 -47.79
C TYR A 500 0.12 -35.58 -46.86
N THR A 501 0.35 -35.46 -45.56
CA THR A 501 -0.70 -35.57 -44.56
C THR A 501 -1.28 -34.20 -44.25
N ARG A 502 -2.56 -34.14 -43.86
CA ARG A 502 -3.21 -32.93 -43.36
C ARG A 502 -4.05 -33.30 -42.15
N PHE A 503 -3.95 -32.52 -41.08
CA PHE A 503 -4.90 -32.61 -39.97
C PHE A 503 -6.18 -31.86 -40.35
N ALA A 504 -7.31 -32.57 -40.28
CA ALA A 504 -8.64 -32.01 -40.49
C ALA A 504 -9.44 -32.06 -39.18
N PRO A 505 -10.37 -31.11 -38.95
CA PRO A 505 -11.27 -31.19 -37.81
C PRO A 505 -12.07 -32.50 -37.82
N ILE A 506 -12.32 -33.06 -36.64
CA ILE A 506 -13.12 -34.28 -36.48
C ILE A 506 -14.62 -34.03 -36.71
N GLY A 507 -15.10 -32.81 -36.42
CA GLY A 507 -16.49 -32.40 -36.61
C GLY A 507 -17.13 -31.87 -35.33
N VAL A 508 -18.22 -32.49 -34.88
CA VAL A 508 -18.95 -32.08 -33.66
C VAL A 508 -18.41 -32.82 -32.44
N CYS A 509 -17.92 -32.07 -31.46
CA CYS A 509 -17.40 -32.59 -30.20
C CYS A 509 -18.39 -32.38 -29.05
N GLY A 510 -18.87 -33.47 -28.44
CA GLY A 510 -19.62 -33.41 -27.18
C GLY A 510 -18.67 -33.36 -25.97
N LEU A 511 -18.79 -32.32 -25.14
CA LEU A 511 -17.96 -32.09 -23.98
C LEU A 511 -18.78 -32.28 -22.70
N ILE A 512 -18.58 -33.39 -21.99
CA ILE A 512 -19.31 -33.70 -20.76
C ILE A 512 -18.40 -33.41 -19.56
N LEU A 513 -18.79 -32.44 -18.72
CA LEU A 513 -17.96 -31.84 -17.69
C LEU A 513 -18.20 -32.44 -16.29
N PRO A 514 -17.16 -32.45 -15.43
CA PRO A 514 -17.30 -32.81 -14.01
C PRO A 514 -17.71 -31.59 -13.17
N PHE A 515 -18.19 -31.82 -11.95
CA PHE A 515 -18.46 -30.72 -11.00
C PHE A 515 -17.18 -30.15 -10.36
N THR A 516 -16.09 -30.94 -10.30
CA THR A 516 -14.92 -30.62 -9.47
C THR A 516 -14.09 -29.43 -9.95
N VAL A 517 -14.14 -29.07 -11.23
CA VAL A 517 -13.39 -27.96 -11.87
C VAL A 517 -14.11 -27.55 -13.16
N SER A 518 -15.35 -27.09 -13.04
CA SER A 518 -16.28 -26.98 -14.18
C SER A 518 -15.82 -25.94 -15.21
N LEU A 519 -15.55 -24.69 -14.79
CA LEU A 519 -15.06 -23.63 -15.69
C LEU A 519 -13.73 -23.99 -16.36
N TYR A 520 -12.74 -24.39 -15.57
CA TYR A 520 -11.43 -24.78 -16.10
C TYR A 520 -11.53 -25.95 -17.07
N SER A 521 -12.34 -26.98 -16.76
CA SER A 521 -12.56 -28.12 -17.65
C SER A 521 -13.27 -27.73 -18.94
N ALA A 522 -14.23 -26.81 -18.87
CA ALA A 522 -14.89 -26.25 -20.03
C ALA A 522 -13.86 -25.60 -20.95
N CYS A 523 -13.09 -24.64 -20.43
CA CYS A 523 -12.06 -23.93 -21.20
C CYS A 523 -11.02 -24.88 -21.80
N LEU A 524 -10.51 -25.85 -21.03
CA LEU A 524 -9.54 -26.83 -21.52
C LEU A 524 -10.06 -27.70 -22.68
N LYS A 525 -11.29 -28.19 -22.55
CA LYS A 525 -11.88 -29.08 -23.56
C LYS A 525 -12.36 -28.31 -24.79
N LEU A 526 -12.91 -27.12 -24.62
CA LEU A 526 -13.39 -26.30 -25.73
C LEU A 526 -12.22 -25.69 -26.49
N SER A 527 -11.17 -25.18 -25.81
CA SER A 527 -10.04 -24.53 -26.48
C SER A 527 -9.36 -25.49 -27.45
N SER A 528 -9.04 -26.70 -26.98
CA SER A 528 -8.45 -27.74 -27.82
C SER A 528 -9.35 -28.15 -29.01
N ALA A 529 -10.67 -28.24 -28.82
CA ALA A 529 -11.60 -28.55 -29.90
C ALA A 529 -11.69 -27.41 -30.93
N LEU A 530 -11.82 -26.15 -30.48
CA LEU A 530 -12.01 -24.98 -31.33
C LEU A 530 -10.73 -24.60 -32.10
N THR A 531 -9.55 -24.72 -31.47
CA THR A 531 -8.24 -24.57 -32.13
C THR A 531 -8.15 -25.48 -33.36
N CYS A 532 -8.58 -26.73 -33.20
CA CYS A 532 -8.62 -27.74 -34.26
C CYS A 532 -9.81 -27.57 -35.25
N GLY A 533 -10.60 -26.50 -35.17
CA GLY A 533 -11.70 -26.18 -36.10
C GLY A 533 -12.98 -27.01 -35.91
N ASN A 534 -13.17 -27.62 -34.74
CA ASN A 534 -14.38 -28.40 -34.42
C ASN A 534 -15.49 -27.50 -33.88
N THR A 535 -16.75 -27.94 -33.94
CA THR A 535 -17.85 -27.31 -33.18
C THR A 535 -18.12 -28.11 -31.91
N VAL A 536 -18.70 -27.48 -30.89
CA VAL A 536 -18.83 -28.08 -29.56
C VAL A 536 -20.25 -28.00 -29.01
N VAL A 537 -20.65 -29.08 -28.32
CA VAL A 537 -21.86 -29.13 -27.48
C VAL A 537 -21.41 -29.51 -26.07
N ILE A 538 -21.58 -28.60 -25.11
CA ILE A 538 -21.13 -28.75 -23.74
C ILE A 538 -22.30 -29.17 -22.85
N LYS A 539 -22.13 -30.25 -22.09
CA LYS A 539 -23.01 -30.63 -20.99
C LYS A 539 -22.28 -30.37 -19.67
N PRO A 540 -22.59 -29.27 -18.94
CA PRO A 540 -22.03 -29.04 -17.61
C PRO A 540 -22.59 -30.05 -16.60
N SER A 541 -21.94 -30.21 -15.45
CA SER A 541 -22.54 -30.95 -14.34
C SER A 541 -23.71 -30.15 -13.77
N GLU A 542 -24.81 -30.85 -13.45
CA GLU A 542 -25.98 -30.34 -12.74
C GLU A 542 -25.62 -29.67 -11.40
N HIS A 543 -24.47 -30.01 -10.82
CA HIS A 543 -23.97 -29.42 -9.58
C HIS A 543 -23.06 -28.20 -9.78
N ALA A 544 -22.63 -27.90 -11.02
CA ALA A 544 -21.65 -26.84 -11.30
C ALA A 544 -21.90 -26.23 -12.69
N THR A 545 -23.00 -25.50 -12.82
CA THR A 545 -23.51 -25.02 -14.12
C THR A 545 -23.33 -23.52 -14.31
N LEU A 546 -23.36 -22.71 -13.24
CA LEU A 546 -23.50 -21.26 -13.35
C LEU A 546 -22.31 -20.59 -14.05
N SER A 547 -21.08 -20.99 -13.70
CA SER A 547 -19.87 -20.46 -14.33
C SER A 547 -19.77 -20.81 -15.83
N VAL A 548 -20.30 -21.97 -16.24
CA VAL A 548 -20.30 -22.41 -17.65
C VAL A 548 -21.36 -21.67 -18.48
N LEU A 549 -22.51 -21.34 -17.89
CA LEU A 549 -23.52 -20.50 -18.56
C LEU A 549 -23.03 -19.06 -18.72
N HIS A 550 -22.32 -18.51 -17.74
CA HIS A 550 -21.68 -17.20 -17.90
C HIS A 550 -20.57 -17.22 -18.96
N LEU A 551 -19.77 -18.29 -19.01
CA LEU A 551 -18.80 -18.51 -20.09
C LEU A 551 -19.48 -18.51 -21.48
N ALA A 552 -20.68 -19.05 -21.62
CA ALA A 552 -21.44 -19.03 -22.87
C ALA A 552 -21.75 -17.59 -23.33
N LYS A 553 -22.07 -16.68 -22.40
CA LYS A 553 -22.18 -15.25 -22.71
C LYS A 553 -20.86 -14.67 -23.19
N LEU A 554 -19.74 -15.02 -22.56
CA LEU A 554 -18.42 -14.51 -22.97
C LEU A 554 -18.02 -15.03 -24.35
N ILE A 555 -18.40 -16.26 -24.71
CA ILE A 555 -18.23 -16.82 -26.05
C ILE A 555 -19.02 -16.01 -27.09
N LYS A 556 -20.28 -15.65 -26.78
CA LYS A 556 -21.06 -14.75 -27.64
C LYS A 556 -20.39 -13.39 -27.81
N GLU A 557 -19.91 -12.80 -26.72
CA GLU A 557 -19.23 -11.49 -26.71
C GLU A 557 -17.88 -11.51 -27.44
N ALA A 558 -17.14 -12.63 -27.37
CA ALA A 558 -15.93 -12.84 -28.14
C ALA A 558 -16.21 -12.84 -29.66
N GLY A 559 -17.42 -13.20 -30.07
CA GLY A 559 -17.87 -13.16 -31.46
C GLY A 559 -17.76 -14.51 -32.17
N PHE A 560 -17.81 -15.62 -31.44
CA PHE A 560 -17.88 -16.94 -32.06
C PHE A 560 -19.17 -17.07 -32.90
N PRO A 561 -19.10 -17.65 -34.11
CA PRO A 561 -20.29 -17.80 -34.95
C PRO A 561 -21.40 -18.64 -34.29
N PRO A 562 -22.68 -18.38 -34.60
CA PRO A 562 -23.80 -19.17 -34.10
C PRO A 562 -23.61 -20.67 -34.34
N GLY A 563 -23.83 -21.47 -33.31
CA GLY A 563 -23.78 -22.93 -33.36
C GLY A 563 -22.39 -23.52 -33.15
N VAL A 564 -21.32 -22.70 -33.18
CA VAL A 564 -19.95 -23.18 -32.94
C VAL A 564 -19.78 -23.70 -31.52
N VAL A 565 -20.37 -23.02 -30.54
CA VAL A 565 -20.43 -23.46 -29.15
C VAL A 565 -21.86 -23.47 -28.67
N ASN A 566 -22.28 -24.59 -28.09
CA ASN A 566 -23.60 -24.76 -27.49
C ASN A 566 -23.42 -25.31 -26.07
N VAL A 567 -24.27 -24.92 -25.12
CA VAL A 567 -24.26 -25.38 -23.73
C VAL A 567 -25.66 -25.86 -23.37
N VAL A 568 -25.78 -27.13 -22.99
CA VAL A 568 -27.04 -27.78 -22.62
C VAL A 568 -26.91 -28.36 -21.20
N PRO A 569 -27.27 -27.58 -20.16
CA PRO A 569 -27.44 -28.12 -18.82
C PRO A 569 -28.46 -29.24 -18.77
N GLY A 570 -28.27 -30.21 -17.87
CA GLY A 570 -29.17 -31.34 -17.69
C GLY A 570 -28.51 -32.46 -16.89
N PHE A 571 -29.20 -33.57 -16.66
CA PHE A 571 -28.63 -34.70 -15.93
C PHE A 571 -27.74 -35.58 -16.81
N GLY A 572 -26.77 -36.26 -16.19
CA GLY A 572 -25.92 -37.21 -16.91
C GLY A 572 -26.71 -38.34 -17.60
N ARG A 573 -27.79 -38.81 -16.97
CA ARG A 573 -28.64 -39.92 -17.47
C ARG A 573 -29.58 -39.52 -18.62
N THR A 574 -29.87 -38.22 -18.77
CA THR A 574 -30.75 -37.69 -19.83
C THR A 574 -29.92 -37.00 -20.90
N ALA A 575 -29.61 -35.72 -20.74
CA ALA A 575 -28.81 -34.93 -21.68
C ALA A 575 -27.43 -35.55 -21.96
N GLY A 576 -26.73 -36.04 -20.93
CA GLY A 576 -25.40 -36.64 -21.09
C GLY A 576 -25.43 -37.92 -21.93
N ALA A 577 -26.37 -38.82 -21.65
CA ALA A 577 -26.56 -40.07 -22.39
C ALA A 577 -27.04 -39.80 -23.83
N ALA A 578 -27.95 -38.85 -24.02
CA ALA A 578 -28.39 -38.42 -25.34
C ALA A 578 -27.21 -37.90 -26.18
N LEU A 579 -26.36 -37.05 -25.60
CA LEU A 579 -25.18 -36.52 -26.28
C LEU A 579 -24.17 -37.63 -26.64
N ALA A 580 -23.90 -38.56 -25.71
CA ALA A 580 -22.95 -39.66 -25.94
C ALA A 580 -23.43 -40.66 -27.01
N SER A 581 -24.73 -40.89 -27.10
CA SER A 581 -25.34 -41.83 -28.06
C SER A 581 -25.74 -41.18 -29.41
N HIS A 582 -25.68 -39.84 -29.53
CA HIS A 582 -26.12 -39.13 -30.73
C HIS A 582 -25.32 -39.54 -31.99
N MET A 583 -26.00 -39.80 -33.10
CA MET A 583 -25.38 -40.26 -34.36
C MET A 583 -24.56 -39.17 -35.07
N ASP A 584 -24.96 -37.91 -34.91
CA ASP A 584 -24.25 -36.77 -35.49
C ASP A 584 -23.22 -36.13 -34.55
N VAL A 585 -22.71 -36.83 -33.54
CA VAL A 585 -21.57 -36.36 -32.73
C VAL A 585 -20.35 -37.20 -33.07
N ASP A 586 -19.21 -36.59 -33.42
CA ASP A 586 -18.03 -37.31 -33.92
C ASP A 586 -17.01 -37.64 -32.82
N HIS A 587 -17.07 -36.90 -31.71
CA HIS A 587 -16.17 -37.07 -30.58
C HIS A 587 -16.86 -36.81 -29.25
N ILE A 588 -16.57 -37.61 -28.22
CA ILE A 588 -16.97 -37.33 -26.84
C ILE A 588 -15.73 -37.14 -25.97
N SER A 589 -15.65 -36.00 -25.28
CA SER A 589 -14.65 -35.76 -24.24
C SER A 589 -15.33 -35.74 -22.87
N PHE A 590 -15.15 -36.80 -22.10
CA PHE A 590 -15.77 -36.97 -20.79
C PHE A 590 -14.74 -36.89 -19.66
N SER A 591 -15.12 -36.24 -18.56
CA SER A 591 -14.41 -36.35 -17.29
C SER A 591 -15.38 -36.78 -16.18
N GLY A 592 -15.04 -37.83 -15.43
CA GLY A 592 -15.90 -38.33 -14.35
C GLY A 592 -15.49 -39.71 -13.85
N SER A 593 -16.43 -40.50 -13.32
CA SER A 593 -16.11 -41.82 -12.75
C SER A 593 -15.79 -42.85 -13.84
N THR A 594 -14.98 -43.86 -13.49
CA THR A 594 -14.63 -44.96 -14.39
C THR A 594 -15.84 -45.76 -14.85
N GLU A 595 -16.84 -45.94 -13.97
CA GLU A 595 -18.10 -46.61 -14.28
C GLU A 595 -18.87 -45.88 -15.39
N VAL A 596 -19.08 -44.56 -15.25
CA VAL A 596 -19.76 -43.76 -16.27
C VAL A 596 -18.93 -43.66 -17.55
N GLY A 597 -17.60 -43.64 -17.44
CA GLY A 597 -16.70 -43.70 -18.59
C GLY A 597 -16.91 -44.95 -19.44
N LYS A 598 -17.08 -46.13 -18.79
CA LYS A 598 -17.42 -47.37 -19.49
C LYS A 598 -18.78 -47.26 -20.20
N LEU A 599 -19.79 -46.70 -19.53
CA LEU A 599 -21.11 -46.48 -20.14
C LEU A 599 -21.03 -45.57 -21.37
N ILE A 600 -20.26 -44.49 -21.31
CA ILE A 600 -20.04 -43.59 -22.46
C ILE A 600 -19.34 -44.32 -23.59
N GLN A 601 -18.32 -45.13 -23.30
CA GLN A 601 -17.65 -45.95 -24.31
C GLN A 601 -18.62 -46.93 -24.98
N THR A 602 -19.50 -47.58 -24.20
CA THR A 602 -20.54 -48.47 -24.73
C THR A 602 -21.52 -47.72 -25.64
N MET A 603 -22.03 -46.56 -25.20
CA MET A 603 -22.95 -45.73 -26.00
C MET A 603 -22.29 -45.24 -27.29
N ALA A 604 -21.02 -44.86 -27.26
CA ALA A 604 -20.25 -44.48 -28.44
C ALA A 604 -20.10 -45.66 -29.41
N GLY A 605 -19.77 -46.86 -28.91
CA GLY A 605 -19.64 -48.07 -29.73
C GLY A 605 -20.96 -48.54 -30.35
N GLN A 606 -22.08 -48.39 -29.64
CA GLN A 606 -23.42 -48.79 -30.12
C GLN A 606 -24.06 -47.79 -31.10
N SER A 607 -23.50 -46.59 -31.23
CA SER A 607 -24.03 -45.54 -32.11
C SER A 607 -23.24 -45.48 -33.42
N ASN A 608 -22.44 -44.45 -33.62
CA ASN A 608 -21.65 -44.22 -34.84
C ASN A 608 -20.16 -44.57 -34.66
N MET A 609 -19.80 -45.31 -33.60
CA MET A 609 -18.41 -45.63 -33.24
C MET A 609 -17.52 -44.38 -33.10
N LYS A 610 -18.10 -43.26 -32.64
CA LYS A 610 -17.40 -42.00 -32.38
C LYS A 610 -16.19 -42.17 -31.46
N ARG A 611 -15.18 -41.33 -31.65
CA ARG A 611 -13.99 -41.33 -30.78
C ARG A 611 -14.35 -40.83 -29.38
N VAL A 612 -13.70 -41.39 -28.36
CA VAL A 612 -13.94 -41.01 -26.97
C VAL A 612 -12.61 -40.68 -26.28
N THR A 613 -12.54 -39.51 -25.64
CA THR A 613 -11.47 -39.13 -24.72
C THR A 613 -12.00 -39.19 -23.29
N LEU A 614 -11.41 -40.06 -22.47
CA LEU A 614 -11.87 -40.33 -21.12
C LEU A 614 -10.83 -39.86 -20.08
N LYS A 615 -11.21 -38.90 -19.23
CA LYS A 615 -10.46 -38.53 -18.01
C LYS A 615 -11.19 -39.07 -16.78
N LEU A 616 -10.80 -40.26 -16.36
CA LEU A 616 -11.52 -41.04 -15.35
C LEU A 616 -10.89 -40.91 -13.95
N GLY A 617 -11.49 -41.56 -12.96
CA GLY A 617 -11.06 -41.48 -11.56
C GLY A 617 -9.59 -41.84 -11.36
N GLY A 618 -8.91 -41.05 -10.52
CA GLY A 618 -7.53 -41.28 -10.10
C GLY A 618 -7.47 -41.59 -8.61
N ASN A 619 -6.64 -42.58 -8.24
CA ASN A 619 -6.23 -42.82 -6.85
C ASN A 619 -4.73 -42.56 -6.75
N SER A 620 -4.31 -41.29 -6.93
CA SER A 620 -2.92 -40.94 -7.17
C SER A 620 -2.02 -41.24 -5.95
N PRO A 621 -0.90 -41.97 -6.13
CA PRO A 621 0.07 -42.18 -5.06
C PRO A 621 1.00 -40.99 -4.90
N LEU A 622 1.32 -40.63 -3.66
CA LEU A 622 2.44 -39.79 -3.26
C LEU A 622 3.48 -40.69 -2.58
N VAL A 623 4.73 -40.65 -3.03
CA VAL A 623 5.83 -41.43 -2.43
C VAL A 623 6.79 -40.46 -1.74
N VAL A 624 7.02 -40.68 -0.45
CA VAL A 624 7.92 -39.88 0.40
C VAL A 624 9.13 -40.73 0.74
N CYS A 625 10.24 -40.46 0.06
CA CYS A 625 11.52 -41.11 0.26
C CYS A 625 12.19 -40.66 1.57
N GLU A 626 13.19 -41.41 2.03
CA GLU A 626 13.93 -41.13 3.28
C GLU A 626 14.58 -39.74 3.31
N ASP A 627 15.05 -39.28 2.15
CA ASP A 627 15.76 -38.01 1.94
C ASP A 627 14.83 -36.83 1.64
N ALA A 628 13.51 -37.05 1.64
CA ALA A 628 12.54 -36.00 1.38
C ALA A 628 12.54 -34.94 2.50
N ASP A 629 12.36 -33.67 2.14
CA ASP A 629 12.03 -32.62 3.11
C ASP A 629 10.69 -32.97 3.78
N MET A 630 10.78 -33.42 5.03
CA MET A 630 9.65 -33.96 5.77
C MET A 630 8.54 -32.93 5.98
N GLU A 631 8.89 -31.67 6.20
CA GLU A 631 7.90 -30.62 6.46
C GLU A 631 7.16 -30.27 5.17
N LEU A 632 7.91 -30.04 4.10
CA LEU A 632 7.35 -29.72 2.79
C LEU A 632 6.49 -30.89 2.28
N ALA A 633 6.98 -32.12 2.41
CA ALA A 633 6.25 -33.32 2.01
C ALA A 633 4.95 -33.49 2.82
N ALA A 634 4.97 -33.28 4.14
CA ALA A 634 3.78 -33.38 4.99
C ALA A 634 2.75 -32.28 4.69
N MET A 635 3.22 -31.05 4.41
CA MET A 635 2.39 -29.92 3.97
C MET A 635 1.70 -30.22 2.63
N HIS A 636 2.43 -30.72 1.64
CA HIS A 636 1.86 -31.04 0.32
C HIS A 636 0.94 -32.26 0.34
N ALA A 637 1.27 -33.28 1.15
CA ALA A 637 0.37 -34.42 1.38
C ALA A 637 -0.97 -33.97 1.96
N ASN A 638 -0.95 -33.11 2.99
CA ASN A 638 -2.15 -32.53 3.58
C ASN A 638 -2.93 -31.69 2.57
N LYS A 639 -2.25 -30.74 1.91
CA LYS A 639 -2.89 -29.84 0.96
C LYS A 639 -3.56 -30.60 -0.17
N SER A 640 -2.87 -31.57 -0.77
CA SER A 640 -3.42 -32.35 -1.88
C SER A 640 -4.69 -33.12 -1.50
N CYS A 641 -4.78 -33.60 -0.26
CA CYS A 641 -5.91 -34.41 0.21
C CYS A 641 -7.09 -33.57 0.74
N PHE A 642 -6.83 -32.46 1.43
CA PHE A 642 -7.87 -31.70 2.14
C PHE A 642 -8.26 -30.38 1.47
N GLU A 643 -7.43 -29.83 0.57
CA GLU A 643 -7.81 -28.66 -0.24
C GLU A 643 -9.01 -29.02 -1.11
N ASN A 644 -9.94 -28.07 -1.29
CA ASN A 644 -11.17 -28.30 -2.05
C ASN A 644 -12.04 -29.45 -1.49
N ALA A 645 -11.97 -29.68 -0.17
CA ALA A 645 -12.64 -30.77 0.51
C ALA A 645 -12.25 -32.17 0.00
N GLY A 646 -11.07 -32.32 -0.63
CA GLY A 646 -10.62 -33.58 -1.23
C GLY A 646 -11.30 -33.92 -2.56
N GLN A 647 -12.11 -33.00 -3.10
CA GLN A 647 -12.82 -33.17 -4.36
C GLN A 647 -11.95 -32.76 -5.57
N TYR A 648 -10.73 -33.32 -5.64
CA TYR A 648 -9.78 -33.15 -6.75
C TYR A 648 -9.46 -34.48 -7.43
N ASN A 649 -9.40 -34.47 -8.76
CA ASN A 649 -9.14 -35.67 -9.56
C ASN A 649 -7.69 -36.21 -9.41
N CYS A 650 -6.79 -35.40 -8.85
CA CYS A 650 -5.38 -35.72 -8.63
C CYS A 650 -4.98 -35.67 -7.14
N SER A 651 -5.95 -35.83 -6.24
CA SER A 651 -5.71 -35.88 -4.80
C SER A 651 -4.76 -37.03 -4.42
N ALA A 652 -3.79 -36.74 -3.54
CA ALA A 652 -2.87 -37.72 -2.95
C ALA A 652 -3.57 -38.56 -1.87
N GLY A 653 -4.60 -39.30 -2.27
CA GLY A 653 -5.37 -40.17 -1.36
C GLY A 653 -4.59 -41.39 -0.86
N ARG A 654 -3.41 -41.68 -1.43
CA ARG A 654 -2.47 -42.72 -0.96
C ARG A 654 -1.09 -42.11 -0.79
N VAL A 655 -0.55 -42.19 0.42
CA VAL A 655 0.79 -41.72 0.72
C VAL A 655 1.64 -42.90 1.18
N TYR A 656 2.65 -43.25 0.40
CA TYR A 656 3.67 -44.24 0.72
C TYR A 656 4.86 -43.50 1.33
N VAL A 657 5.30 -43.90 2.52
CA VAL A 657 6.35 -43.21 3.26
C VAL A 657 7.42 -44.22 3.62
N HIS A 658 8.69 -43.85 3.43
CA HIS A 658 9.81 -44.70 3.81
C HIS A 658 9.78 -45.05 5.31
N GLU A 659 10.08 -46.30 5.65
CA GLU A 659 9.88 -46.84 7.01
C GLU A 659 10.61 -46.02 8.09
N HIS A 660 11.83 -45.57 7.81
CA HIS A 660 12.66 -44.79 8.76
C HIS A 660 12.05 -43.45 9.18
N ILE A 661 11.19 -42.85 8.35
CA ILE A 661 10.58 -41.54 8.62
C ILE A 661 9.06 -41.64 8.86
N TYR A 662 8.48 -42.84 8.75
CA TYR A 662 7.03 -43.08 8.75
C TYR A 662 6.34 -42.44 9.96
N ASP A 663 6.77 -42.78 11.17
CA ASP A 663 6.10 -42.33 12.40
C ASP A 663 6.13 -40.81 12.54
N LYS A 664 7.28 -40.19 12.28
CA LYS A 664 7.45 -38.73 12.36
C LYS A 664 6.61 -38.01 11.30
N PHE A 665 6.61 -38.54 10.08
CA PHE A 665 5.83 -37.99 8.98
C PHE A 665 4.33 -38.08 9.26
N VAL A 666 3.84 -39.24 9.72
CA VAL A 666 2.42 -39.45 10.06
C VAL A 666 1.98 -38.51 11.18
N LEU A 667 2.78 -38.37 12.25
CA LEU A 667 2.51 -37.41 13.33
C LEU A 667 2.38 -35.98 12.79
N ARG A 668 3.30 -35.57 11.91
CA ARG A 668 3.26 -34.23 11.32
C ARG A 668 2.05 -34.02 10.43
N VAL A 669 1.69 -35.03 9.62
CA VAL A 669 0.49 -34.98 8.79
C VAL A 669 -0.77 -34.84 9.64
N VAL A 670 -0.86 -35.55 10.76
CA VAL A 670 -2.00 -35.46 11.71
C VAL A 670 -2.09 -34.08 12.35
N GLU A 671 -0.97 -33.49 12.74
CA GLU A 671 -0.93 -32.13 13.31
C GLU A 671 -1.44 -31.09 12.30
N LEU A 672 -0.94 -31.16 11.06
CA LEU A 672 -1.37 -30.28 9.97
C LEU A 672 -2.85 -30.48 9.65
N ALA A 673 -3.34 -31.73 9.63
CA ALA A 673 -4.75 -32.05 9.38
C ALA A 673 -5.69 -31.44 10.44
N LYS A 674 -5.27 -31.41 11.71
CA LYS A 674 -6.04 -30.79 12.82
C LYS A 674 -6.13 -29.27 12.72
N ASN A 675 -5.22 -28.62 12.00
CA ASN A 675 -5.14 -27.16 11.86
C ASN A 675 -5.94 -26.61 10.66
N TRP A 676 -6.72 -27.45 9.96
CA TRP A 676 -7.64 -27.01 8.92
C TRP A 676 -8.87 -26.37 9.54
N THR A 677 -9.09 -25.09 9.21
CA THR A 677 -10.31 -24.38 9.56
C THR A 677 -11.42 -24.77 8.59
N ILE A 678 -12.51 -25.32 9.09
CA ILE A 678 -13.68 -25.72 8.30
C ILE A 678 -14.68 -24.56 8.32
N GLY A 679 -15.26 -24.19 7.18
CA GLY A 679 -16.20 -23.06 7.14
C GLY A 679 -16.69 -22.65 5.76
N ASP A 680 -17.20 -21.42 5.70
CA ASP A 680 -17.77 -20.79 4.52
C ASP A 680 -16.70 -20.62 3.41
N PRO A 681 -16.98 -20.97 2.14
CA PRO A 681 -16.06 -20.82 1.01
C PRO A 681 -15.60 -19.38 0.71
N PHE A 682 -16.33 -18.39 1.25
CA PHE A 682 -16.07 -16.95 1.15
C PHE A 682 -15.48 -16.36 2.45
N ASP A 683 -15.13 -17.17 3.45
CA ASP A 683 -14.30 -16.72 4.58
C ASP A 683 -12.83 -17.04 4.30
N GLU A 684 -11.97 -16.03 4.24
CA GLU A 684 -10.53 -16.20 3.96
C GLU A 684 -9.79 -17.07 4.98
N ARG A 685 -10.38 -17.25 6.17
CA ARG A 685 -9.83 -18.12 7.21
C ARG A 685 -10.16 -19.59 6.96
N THR A 686 -11.17 -19.88 6.14
CA THR A 686 -11.56 -21.24 5.78
C THR A 686 -10.46 -21.89 4.96
N LYS A 687 -10.04 -23.08 5.37
CA LYS A 687 -9.11 -23.92 4.61
C LYS A 687 -9.85 -25.13 4.01
N HIS A 688 -10.83 -25.66 4.72
CA HIS A 688 -11.57 -26.85 4.32
C HIS A 688 -13.07 -26.52 4.11
N CYS A 689 -13.56 -26.83 2.92
CA CYS A 689 -14.88 -26.42 2.44
C CYS A 689 -15.90 -27.57 2.48
N PRO A 690 -17.21 -27.31 2.26
CA PRO A 690 -18.22 -28.38 2.22
C PRO A 690 -18.04 -29.35 1.04
N GLN A 691 -18.62 -30.54 1.18
CA GLN A 691 -18.80 -31.51 0.09
C GLN A 691 -19.93 -31.05 -0.82
N ILE A 692 -19.87 -31.38 -2.12
CA ILE A 692 -20.78 -30.83 -3.15
C ILE A 692 -22.28 -31.04 -2.86
N ASP A 693 -22.66 -32.20 -2.31
CA ASP A 693 -24.02 -32.51 -1.91
C ASP A 693 -24.09 -33.59 -0.81
N ALA A 694 -25.29 -33.86 -0.32
CA ALA A 694 -25.53 -34.85 0.73
C ALA A 694 -25.19 -36.29 0.30
N ASN A 695 -25.37 -36.64 -0.98
CA ASN A 695 -25.07 -37.98 -1.48
C ASN A 695 -23.56 -38.24 -1.47
N HIS A 696 -22.78 -37.28 -1.96
CA HIS A 696 -21.33 -37.32 -1.94
C HIS A 696 -20.78 -37.32 -0.51
N PHE A 697 -21.34 -36.47 0.37
CA PHE A 697 -21.00 -36.47 1.79
C PHE A 697 -21.22 -37.85 2.44
N ASN A 698 -22.41 -38.45 2.26
CA ASN A 698 -22.73 -39.75 2.81
C ASN A 698 -21.85 -40.86 2.23
N HIS A 699 -21.48 -40.75 0.95
CA HIS A 699 -20.56 -41.68 0.30
C HIS A 699 -19.17 -41.63 0.94
N VAL A 700 -18.61 -40.44 1.17
CA VAL A 700 -17.32 -40.26 1.85
C VAL A 700 -17.38 -40.80 3.29
N MET A 701 -18.44 -40.49 4.04
CA MET A 701 -18.63 -40.99 5.40
C MET A 701 -18.66 -42.53 5.46
N LYS A 702 -19.32 -43.18 4.50
CA LYS A 702 -19.35 -44.64 4.40
C LYS A 702 -17.94 -45.23 4.21
N TYR A 703 -17.07 -44.59 3.43
CA TYR A 703 -15.69 -45.07 3.25
C TYR A 703 -14.83 -44.96 4.50
N ILE A 704 -15.09 -43.94 5.33
CA ILE A 704 -14.43 -43.81 6.63
C ILE A 704 -14.82 -44.98 7.54
N GLU A 705 -16.12 -45.34 7.58
CA GLU A 705 -16.60 -46.51 8.34
C GLU A 705 -16.03 -47.84 7.82
N VAL A 706 -15.96 -48.00 6.50
CA VAL A 706 -15.38 -49.20 5.86
C VAL A 706 -13.92 -49.34 6.25
N GLY A 707 -13.13 -48.27 6.17
CA GLY A 707 -11.70 -48.32 6.54
C GLY A 707 -11.48 -48.78 7.98
N VAL A 708 -12.26 -48.25 8.93
CA VAL A 708 -12.19 -48.68 10.34
C VAL A 708 -12.59 -50.16 10.50
N LYS A 709 -13.63 -50.61 9.80
CA LYS A 709 -14.07 -52.03 9.84
C LYS A 709 -13.05 -52.98 9.23
N GLU A 710 -12.30 -52.55 8.23
CA GLU A 710 -11.24 -53.32 7.57
C GLU A 710 -9.90 -53.28 8.32
N GLY A 711 -9.84 -52.60 9.48
CA GLY A 711 -8.66 -52.59 10.36
C GLY A 711 -7.76 -51.37 10.24
N ALA A 712 -8.15 -50.33 9.50
CA ALA A 712 -7.40 -49.08 9.45
C ALA A 712 -7.55 -48.28 10.75
N HIS A 713 -6.46 -47.65 11.20
CA HIS A 713 -6.45 -46.77 12.37
C HIS A 713 -6.84 -45.33 11.98
N LEU A 714 -7.93 -44.82 12.56
CA LEU A 714 -8.34 -43.43 12.36
C LEU A 714 -7.52 -42.49 13.26
N LEU A 715 -6.62 -41.70 12.66
CA LEU A 715 -5.68 -40.85 13.38
C LEU A 715 -6.20 -39.43 13.68
N ALA A 716 -7.12 -38.90 12.86
CA ALA A 716 -7.75 -37.59 13.04
C ALA A 716 -9.11 -37.50 12.30
N GLY A 717 -10.05 -36.73 12.84
CA GLY A 717 -11.32 -36.41 12.17
C GLY A 717 -12.33 -37.56 12.14
N GLY A 718 -12.96 -37.79 10.98
CA GLY A 718 -13.88 -38.91 10.74
C GLY A 718 -15.34 -38.68 11.18
N LYS A 719 -15.74 -37.44 11.47
CA LYS A 719 -17.10 -37.08 11.91
C LYS A 719 -17.58 -35.84 11.16
N ARG A 720 -18.91 -35.66 11.10
CA ARG A 720 -19.53 -34.42 10.62
C ARG A 720 -19.10 -33.25 11.51
N SER A 721 -18.50 -32.22 10.91
CA SER A 721 -18.20 -30.95 11.60
C SER A 721 -19.49 -30.20 11.90
N ARG A 722 -19.54 -29.52 13.06
CA ARG A 722 -20.63 -28.59 13.43
C ARG A 722 -20.01 -27.21 13.61
N THR A 723 -20.26 -26.30 12.68
CA THR A 723 -19.69 -24.95 12.72
C THR A 723 -20.82 -23.99 13.13
N LYS A 724 -20.53 -22.92 13.89
CA LYS A 724 -21.60 -21.96 14.27
C LYS A 724 -22.17 -21.34 12.99
N GLY A 725 -23.41 -21.68 12.65
CA GLY A 725 -24.14 -21.14 11.50
C GLY A 725 -24.39 -22.13 10.34
N PHE A 726 -23.69 -23.27 10.26
CA PHE A 726 -23.79 -24.27 9.18
C PHE A 726 -23.54 -25.72 9.65
#